data_AF-A0A1J4MPS4-F1
#
_entry.id   AF-A0A1J4MPS4-F1
#
_cell.length_a   1.000
_cell.length_b   1.000
_cell.length_c   1.000
_cell.angle_alpha   90.00
_cell.angle_beta   90.00
_cell.angle_gamma   90.00
#
_symmetry.space_group_name_H-M   'P 1'
#
loop_
_entity.id
_entity.type
_entity.pdbx_description
1 polymer ?
#
loop_
_entity_poly.entity_id
_entity_poly.type
_entity_poly.pdbx_seq_one_letter_code
_entity_poly.pdbx_strand_id
1 'polypeptide(L)'
;MNSLDEDSTTLKKLLERCLHEYLIICKSNTDATANALRLYNSLTIAKFTEDEKALIHDDTSDICELFRLRKVHSEVMDNYIEYKRIKSCLLKLKSCNYSLELYAGILEDYNIEISSLVNMYSNFYILNKIFFTSNEDSSSHRVDFIHLGMFSEWMEKLHMDGVCLHTPIYYNNFYDECPRLLTAIQYKIICLCKDRYGINEDDIVENVDINLNNIFVGWYQLRFLLILFNGAIFEHGFGDFAALRCIMQLIYRMPETISDIIYQWFIEVPLVFLENCVSTIQQMLSVRLYEFYDNMDSEELDIMGHYQQSQIIGIIARLKPKFQNDVKLSFSLLRIIYRANNTRMMLYSNSDLLNINNLDISSFYNEAINSAKALLQHELRQWLLNPSSNNTDFELFSNPYILQPWVKAQALQQDSLLQQRLEFQSSITHALGSVESLFTPSTLIEPFLLLRIRRDSIIRDSMEQLSLQNNLKKQLKVTFIGEEGVDEGGVQKEFFQLLVQEIFKVDFGMFIYYEDTRLFWFNMASLESDGEFELIGVILALAIYNGIILDVHFPLAVYKKLLGFKTGIRDLYEIQPDYARSLISLLSITDSERFDDLCLTFSTTINNFGEFQVIALSPESYNADEPVTIENVQIYIDCYIDWFFNKSIKRQFTAFYNGFQSICGGRALELFSPQELVQVICGSSEFDLDSLINATRYQDGYTKDSETVKYFWEIVREFDVDTQKKLLFFVTGSDRIPMKGLGDINFIIGRFGPDSNMLPTAHTCFNYLLLPDYNNKEKLRKLLLISLEHSQGFGLK
;
A
#
# COMPACT_ATOMS: atom_id res chain seq x y z
N MET A 1 30.86 46.96 24.09
CA MET A 1 30.62 47.85 22.94
C MET A 1 29.98 49.19 23.29
N ASN A 2 29.12 49.29 24.32
CA ASN A 2 28.48 50.57 24.72
C ASN A 2 29.39 51.54 25.50
N SER A 3 30.69 51.28 25.58
CA SER A 3 31.68 52.10 26.32
C SER A 3 32.72 52.79 25.41
N LEU A 4 32.49 52.77 24.09
CA LEU A 4 33.36 53.44 23.10
C LEU A 4 32.72 54.80 22.76
N ASP A 5 33.49 55.89 22.89
CA ASP A 5 33.05 57.27 22.58
C ASP A 5 32.52 57.38 21.12
N GLU A 6 31.59 58.31 20.89
CA GLU A 6 30.83 58.49 19.63
C GLU A 6 31.70 58.76 18.37
N ASP A 7 32.97 59.13 18.53
CA ASP A 7 33.88 59.45 17.41
C ASP A 7 34.56 58.23 16.72
N SER A 8 34.16 56.98 16.98
CA SER A 8 34.66 55.84 16.18
C SER A 8 33.59 54.83 15.75
N THR A 9 32.55 55.31 15.08
CA THR A 9 31.52 54.48 14.43
C THR A 9 32.11 53.50 13.40
N THR A 10 33.15 53.89 12.67
CA THR A 10 33.85 53.01 11.71
C THR A 10 34.59 51.86 12.42
N LEU A 11 35.22 52.15 13.55
CA LEU A 11 35.94 51.16 14.37
C LEU A 11 34.99 50.13 15.00
N LYS A 12 33.83 50.59 15.50
CA LYS A 12 32.79 49.71 16.06
C LYS A 12 32.28 48.73 15.00
N LYS A 13 32.01 49.22 13.78
CA LYS A 13 31.59 48.38 12.65
C LYS A 13 32.68 47.39 12.22
N LEU A 14 33.95 47.81 12.22
CA LEU A 14 35.07 46.92 11.89
C LEU A 14 35.24 45.81 12.94
N LEU A 15 35.15 46.14 14.22
CA LEU A 15 35.19 45.18 15.33
C LEU A 15 33.99 44.22 15.32
N GLU A 16 32.78 44.73 15.11
CA GLU A 16 31.57 43.90 14.94
C GLU A 16 31.74 42.92 13.77
N ARG A 17 32.26 43.40 12.64
CA ARG A 17 32.53 42.57 11.46
C ARG A 17 33.62 41.52 11.72
N CYS A 18 34.73 41.89 12.35
CA CYS A 18 35.81 40.94 12.65
C CYS A 18 35.37 39.87 13.66
N LEU A 19 34.58 40.25 14.67
CA LEU A 19 34.02 39.28 15.63
C LEU A 19 33.01 38.35 14.95
N HIS A 20 32.14 38.90 14.11
CA HIS A 20 31.15 38.13 13.36
C HIS A 20 31.81 37.18 12.36
N GLU A 21 32.82 37.65 11.62
CA GLU A 21 33.57 36.83 10.67
C GLU A 21 34.40 35.76 11.40
N TYR A 22 34.99 36.04 12.57
CA TYR A 22 35.72 35.05 13.38
C TYR A 22 34.82 33.96 13.99
N LEU A 23 33.64 34.32 14.49
CA LEU A 23 32.66 33.38 15.05
C LEU A 23 32.10 32.40 13.99
N ILE A 24 32.04 32.82 12.72
CA ILE A 24 31.61 31.95 11.60
C ILE A 24 32.64 30.86 11.28
N ILE A 25 33.93 31.09 11.58
CA ILE A 25 35.03 30.23 11.12
C ILE A 25 35.43 29.16 12.16
N CYS A 26 35.15 29.40 13.44
CA CYS A 26 35.60 28.51 14.50
C CYS A 26 34.80 27.20 14.56
N LYS A 27 35.50 26.07 14.51
CA LYS A 27 34.92 24.70 14.47
C LYS A 27 34.28 24.24 15.80
N SER A 28 34.48 24.94 16.93
CA SER A 28 33.86 24.63 18.24
C SER A 28 33.28 25.89 18.90
N ASN A 29 32.04 25.83 19.41
CA ASN A 29 31.34 27.01 19.99
C ASN A 29 31.93 27.48 21.35
N THR A 30 32.55 26.59 22.11
CA THR A 30 33.09 26.90 23.44
C THR A 30 34.40 27.69 23.37
N ASP A 31 35.31 27.34 22.45
CA ASP A 31 36.54 28.11 22.22
C ASP A 31 36.29 29.38 21.43
N ALA A 32 35.34 29.38 20.50
CA ALA A 32 34.96 30.54 19.68
C ALA A 32 34.55 31.73 20.55
N THR A 33 33.75 31.51 21.59
CA THR A 33 33.27 32.58 22.47
C THR A 33 34.38 33.11 23.38
N ALA A 34 35.21 32.22 23.94
CA ALA A 34 36.36 32.61 24.77
C ALA A 34 37.43 33.35 23.95
N ASN A 35 37.68 32.92 22.71
CA ASN A 35 38.63 33.54 21.81
C ASN A 35 38.09 34.83 21.18
N ALA A 36 36.79 34.93 20.89
CA ALA A 36 36.15 36.19 20.50
C ALA A 36 36.19 37.21 21.63
N LEU A 37 36.02 36.78 22.88
CA LEU A 37 36.18 37.63 24.06
C LEU A 37 37.65 38.06 24.24
N ARG A 38 38.62 37.16 24.00
CA ARG A 38 40.05 37.49 23.99
C ARG A 38 40.40 38.46 22.87
N LEU A 39 39.88 38.27 21.66
CA LEU A 39 40.06 39.16 20.51
C LEU A 39 39.50 40.55 20.83
N TYR A 40 38.26 40.60 21.34
CA TYR A 40 37.65 41.82 21.81
C TYR A 40 38.51 42.51 22.86
N ASN A 41 38.99 41.78 23.88
CA ASN A 41 39.86 42.33 24.92
C ASN A 41 41.20 42.83 24.33
N SER A 42 41.91 42.03 23.53
CA SER A 42 43.17 42.42 22.87
C SER A 42 43.04 43.68 22.01
N LEU A 43 41.89 43.87 21.35
CA LEU A 43 41.62 45.06 20.53
C LEU A 43 41.09 46.26 21.33
N THR A 44 40.63 46.09 22.57
CA THR A 44 40.01 47.17 23.38
C THR A 44 40.87 47.68 24.55
N ILE A 45 42.04 47.09 24.82
CA ILE A 45 42.87 47.41 26.01
C ILE A 45 43.49 48.84 26.01
N ALA A 46 43.53 49.58 24.89
CA ALA A 46 43.99 50.97 24.87
C ALA A 46 43.43 51.78 23.68
N LYS A 47 43.26 53.10 23.84
CA LYS A 47 42.89 54.03 22.74
C LYS A 47 43.85 53.85 21.56
N PHE A 48 43.30 53.73 20.35
CA PHE A 48 44.07 53.56 19.11
C PHE A 48 44.94 54.79 18.83
N THR A 49 46.19 54.57 18.41
CA THR A 49 47.09 55.65 17.95
C THR A 49 46.62 56.19 16.59
N GLU A 50 47.07 57.39 16.20
CA GLU A 50 46.71 57.96 14.89
C GLU A 50 47.19 57.08 13.71
N ASP A 51 48.32 56.40 13.85
CA ASP A 51 48.82 55.43 12.86
C ASP A 51 47.90 54.20 12.75
N GLU A 52 47.37 53.69 13.87
CA GLU A 52 46.42 52.58 13.85
C GLU A 52 45.05 52.99 13.32
N LYS A 53 44.64 54.24 13.51
CA LYS A 53 43.38 54.77 12.94
C LYS A 53 43.47 54.89 11.41
N ALA A 54 44.64 55.19 10.88
CA ALA A 54 44.89 55.23 9.44
C ALA A 54 44.80 53.85 8.76
N LEU A 55 44.99 52.77 9.53
CA LEU A 55 44.85 51.37 9.08
C LEU A 55 43.40 50.85 9.12
N ILE A 56 42.42 51.67 9.55
CA ILE A 56 40.99 51.30 9.57
C ILE A 56 40.36 51.59 8.20
N HIS A 57 41.02 51.13 7.14
CA HIS A 57 40.43 51.00 5.82
C HIS A 57 40.02 49.54 5.62
N ASP A 58 38.89 49.32 4.95
CA ASP A 58 38.11 48.07 4.98
C ASP A 58 38.78 46.88 4.25
N ASP A 59 40.08 47.00 3.95
CA ASP A 59 40.88 46.05 3.20
C ASP A 59 41.61 45.05 4.12
N THR A 60 41.76 43.83 3.61
CA THR A 60 42.22 42.66 4.36
C THR A 60 43.66 42.82 4.87
N SER A 61 44.50 43.53 4.11
CA SER A 61 45.89 43.86 4.44
C SER A 61 45.97 44.69 5.72
N ASP A 62 45.20 45.77 5.78
CA ASP A 62 45.28 46.77 6.85
C ASP A 62 44.74 46.20 8.17
N ILE A 63 43.69 45.37 8.10
CA ILE A 63 43.15 44.63 9.24
C ILE A 63 44.15 43.59 9.77
N CYS A 64 44.86 42.90 8.87
CA CYS A 64 45.90 41.95 9.24
C CYS A 64 47.09 42.64 9.93
N GLU A 65 47.48 43.82 9.45
CA GLU A 65 48.55 44.62 10.06
C GLU A 65 48.12 45.17 11.43
N LEU A 66 46.88 45.59 11.58
CA LEU A 66 46.27 45.99 12.85
C LEU A 66 46.23 44.83 13.87
N PHE A 67 45.89 43.60 13.43
CA PHE A 67 45.95 42.40 14.27
C PHE A 67 47.37 42.08 14.73
N ARG A 68 48.38 42.25 13.87
CA ARG A 68 49.79 42.10 14.25
C ARG A 68 50.23 43.13 15.28
N LEU A 69 49.92 44.41 15.07
CA LEU A 69 50.29 45.49 15.99
C LEU A 69 49.68 45.29 17.39
N ARG A 70 48.45 44.76 17.46
CA ARG A 70 47.75 44.43 18.71
C ARG A 70 48.04 43.04 19.27
N LYS A 71 49.02 42.33 18.70
CA LYS A 71 49.47 40.98 19.12
C LYS A 71 48.30 39.98 19.25
N VAL A 72 47.36 40.04 18.32
CA VAL A 72 46.28 39.06 18.20
C VAL A 72 46.90 37.69 17.88
N HIS A 73 46.33 36.63 18.44
CA HIS A 73 46.84 35.27 18.29
C HIS A 73 46.92 34.85 16.81
N SER A 74 48.01 34.20 16.40
CA SER A 74 48.28 33.87 14.98
C SER A 74 47.16 33.05 14.35
N GLU A 75 46.59 32.12 15.12
CA GLU A 75 45.48 31.27 14.67
C GLU A 75 44.22 32.07 14.30
N VAL A 76 43.93 33.18 14.96
CA VAL A 76 42.80 34.07 14.62
C VAL A 76 43.09 34.80 13.30
N MET A 77 44.34 35.21 13.11
CA MET A 77 44.80 35.90 11.92
C MET A 77 44.77 34.98 10.69
N ASP A 78 45.25 33.74 10.83
CA ASP A 78 45.28 32.74 9.76
C ASP A 78 43.87 32.36 9.32
N ASN A 79 42.97 32.12 10.29
CA ASN A 79 41.55 31.83 10.02
C ASN A 79 40.84 32.98 9.26
N TYR A 80 41.11 34.23 9.63
CA TYR A 80 40.52 35.40 8.97
C TYR A 80 40.99 35.54 7.51
N ILE A 81 42.28 35.33 7.26
CA ILE A 81 42.87 35.34 5.91
C ILE A 81 42.24 34.24 5.05
N GLU A 82 42.11 33.03 5.60
CA GLU A 82 41.50 31.90 4.92
C GLU A 82 40.03 32.16 4.54
N TYR A 83 39.24 32.68 5.47
CA TYR A 83 37.84 33.04 5.20
C TYR A 83 37.69 34.13 4.13
N LYS A 84 38.53 35.16 4.15
CA LYS A 84 38.47 36.22 3.12
C LYS A 84 38.85 35.70 1.73
N ARG A 85 39.84 34.80 1.66
CA ARG A 85 40.20 34.08 0.42
C ARG A 85 39.01 33.26 -0.09
N ILE A 86 38.36 32.49 0.78
CA ILE A 86 37.19 31.65 0.44
C ILE A 86 35.98 32.50 0.05
N LYS A 87 35.65 33.55 0.80
CA LYS A 87 34.54 34.47 0.48
C LYS A 87 34.73 35.15 -0.87
N SER A 88 35.97 35.52 -1.20
CA SER A 88 36.32 36.10 -2.51
C SER A 88 36.18 35.09 -3.64
N CYS A 89 36.59 33.83 -3.42
CA CYS A 89 36.34 32.72 -4.33
C CYS A 89 34.83 32.53 -4.56
N LEU A 90 34.02 32.45 -3.49
CA LEU A 90 32.57 32.28 -3.55
C LEU A 90 31.85 33.40 -4.30
N LEU A 91 32.26 34.66 -4.11
CA LEU A 91 31.70 35.79 -4.85
C LEU A 91 32.01 35.70 -6.35
N LYS A 92 33.18 35.15 -6.71
CA LYS A 92 33.58 34.93 -8.10
C LYS A 92 32.84 33.74 -8.71
N LEU A 93 32.69 32.64 -7.97
CA LEU A 93 31.86 31.50 -8.36
C LEU A 93 30.40 31.93 -8.61
N LYS A 94 29.85 32.80 -7.75
CA LYS A 94 28.49 33.37 -7.90
C LYS A 94 28.30 34.18 -9.19
N SER A 95 29.37 34.72 -9.76
CA SER A 95 29.33 35.46 -11.03
C SER A 95 29.44 34.58 -12.27
N CYS A 96 29.73 33.28 -12.11
CA CYS A 96 29.87 32.33 -13.20
C CYS A 96 28.57 31.55 -13.43
N ASN A 97 28.01 31.64 -14.64
CA ASN A 97 26.82 30.92 -15.10
C ASN A 97 27.08 29.41 -15.27
N TYR A 98 27.34 28.69 -14.17
CA TYR A 98 27.18 27.25 -14.02
C TYR A 98 28.01 26.35 -14.98
N SER A 99 29.28 26.69 -15.25
CA SER A 99 30.21 25.82 -15.99
C SER A 99 31.20 25.12 -15.04
N LEU A 100 31.18 23.80 -14.99
CA LEU A 100 32.03 22.96 -14.12
C LEU A 100 33.55 23.17 -14.34
N GLU A 101 33.96 23.43 -15.58
CA GLU A 101 35.37 23.68 -15.95
C GLU A 101 35.85 25.04 -15.44
N LEU A 102 35.00 26.08 -15.53
CA LEU A 102 35.27 27.40 -14.96
C LEU A 102 35.34 27.37 -13.43
N TYR A 103 34.53 26.53 -12.79
CA TYR A 103 34.53 26.37 -11.33
C TYR A 103 35.82 25.71 -10.83
N ALA A 104 36.31 24.66 -11.52
CA ALA A 104 37.57 24.01 -11.18
C ALA A 104 38.76 24.97 -11.29
N GLY A 105 38.84 25.75 -12.37
CA GLY A 105 39.88 26.78 -12.53
C GLY A 105 39.82 27.88 -11.46
N ILE A 106 38.61 28.31 -11.05
CA ILE A 106 38.46 29.29 -9.97
C ILE A 106 38.86 28.70 -8.60
N LEU A 107 38.62 27.42 -8.35
CA LEU A 107 39.04 26.78 -7.10
C LEU A 107 40.57 26.62 -7.05
N GLU A 108 41.20 26.29 -8.17
CA GLU A 108 42.67 26.28 -8.31
C GLU A 108 43.27 27.68 -8.15
N ASP A 109 42.68 28.70 -8.79
CA ASP A 109 43.13 30.10 -8.70
C ASP A 109 43.15 30.65 -7.26
N TYR A 110 42.24 30.16 -6.41
CA TYR A 110 42.14 30.55 -5.00
C TYR A 110 42.77 29.53 -4.04
N ASN A 111 43.36 28.45 -4.58
CA ASN A 111 43.98 27.35 -3.84
C ASN A 111 43.04 26.76 -2.76
N ILE A 112 41.80 26.46 -3.15
CA ILE A 112 40.75 25.91 -2.27
C ILE A 112 40.42 24.49 -2.72
N GLU A 113 40.60 23.53 -1.82
CA GLU A 113 40.18 22.14 -2.05
C GLU A 113 38.65 22.02 -2.07
N ILE A 114 38.12 21.15 -2.95
CA ILE A 114 36.67 20.90 -3.11
C ILE A 114 36.06 20.38 -1.79
N SER A 115 36.81 19.58 -1.03
CA SER A 115 36.44 19.08 0.31
C SER A 115 36.14 20.22 1.30
N SER A 116 36.97 21.26 1.31
CA SER A 116 36.80 22.46 2.14
C SER A 116 35.59 23.29 1.72
N LEU A 117 35.28 23.33 0.43
CA LEU A 117 34.08 23.99 -0.10
C LEU A 117 32.81 23.24 0.35
N VAL A 118 32.77 21.91 0.21
CA VAL A 118 31.60 21.06 0.54
C VAL A 118 31.31 21.03 2.05
N ASN A 119 32.34 20.99 2.90
CA ASN A 119 32.19 21.08 4.36
C ASN A 119 31.59 22.42 4.82
N MET A 120 31.85 23.50 4.10
CA MET A 120 31.28 24.82 4.42
C MET A 120 29.88 25.00 3.80
N TYR A 121 29.65 24.43 2.60
CA TYR A 121 28.35 24.44 1.91
C TYR A 121 27.26 23.67 2.67
N SER A 122 27.60 22.53 3.27
CA SER A 122 26.68 21.68 4.06
C SER A 122 26.18 22.36 5.35
N ASN A 123 27.00 23.20 5.98
CA ASN A 123 26.66 23.82 7.28
C ASN A 123 25.87 25.14 7.17
N PHE A 124 25.99 25.91 6.08
CA PHE A 124 25.46 27.29 6.08
C PHE A 124 24.67 27.71 4.83
N TYR A 125 25.01 27.18 3.66
CA TYR A 125 24.55 27.75 2.39
C TYR A 125 23.53 26.89 1.65
N ILE A 126 23.63 25.55 1.73
CA ILE A 126 22.72 24.61 1.07
C ILE A 126 21.29 24.74 1.63
N LEU A 127 21.09 24.74 2.94
CA LEU A 127 19.74 24.89 3.53
C LEU A 127 19.12 26.27 3.22
N ASN A 128 19.90 27.34 3.24
CA ASN A 128 19.39 28.69 2.97
C ASN A 128 19.08 28.93 1.48
N LYS A 129 19.85 28.37 0.54
CA LYS A 129 19.60 28.54 -0.90
C LYS A 129 18.65 27.50 -1.50
N ILE A 130 18.57 26.30 -0.92
CA ILE A 130 17.59 25.27 -1.32
C ILE A 130 16.19 25.60 -0.81
N PHE A 131 16.03 26.28 0.33
CA PHE A 131 14.69 26.58 0.88
C PHE A 131 14.28 28.05 0.84
N PHE A 132 15.23 29.00 0.79
CA PHE A 132 14.94 30.43 0.90
C PHE A 132 15.57 31.25 -0.23
N THR A 133 15.05 31.11 -1.46
CA THR A 133 15.24 32.17 -2.46
C THR A 133 14.31 33.33 -2.11
N SER A 134 14.86 34.37 -1.48
CA SER A 134 14.16 35.64 -1.27
C SER A 134 13.95 36.35 -2.61
N ASN A 135 12.75 36.24 -3.18
CA ASN A 135 12.13 37.38 -3.84
C ASN A 135 11.03 37.86 -2.89
N GLU A 136 11.06 39.14 -2.56
CA GLU A 136 10.34 39.77 -1.44
C GLU A 136 8.80 39.73 -1.49
N ASP A 137 8.15 38.90 -2.31
CA ASP A 137 6.68 38.97 -2.47
C ASP A 137 5.91 37.64 -2.65
N SER A 138 6.45 36.48 -2.25
CA SER A 138 5.62 35.26 -2.19
C SER A 138 6.05 34.28 -1.12
N SER A 139 5.11 33.88 -0.26
CA SER A 139 5.19 32.80 0.74
C SER A 139 5.35 31.39 0.13
N SER A 140 6.00 31.27 -1.02
CA SER A 140 6.32 29.99 -1.66
C SER A 140 7.81 29.72 -1.54
N HIS A 141 8.18 28.76 -0.70
CA HIS A 141 9.53 28.18 -0.67
C HIS A 141 9.82 27.56 -2.05
N ARG A 142 10.94 27.90 -2.68
CA ARG A 142 11.35 27.33 -3.98
C ARG A 142 12.72 26.66 -3.84
N VAL A 143 12.79 25.44 -4.37
CA VAL A 143 14.00 24.61 -4.44
C VAL A 143 14.90 25.06 -5.59
N ASP A 144 16.17 25.39 -5.31
CA ASP A 144 17.18 25.73 -6.32
C ASP A 144 17.76 24.45 -6.95
N PHE A 145 17.13 24.01 -8.04
CA PHE A 145 17.45 22.79 -8.79
C PHE A 145 18.87 22.67 -9.30
N ILE A 146 19.51 23.79 -9.62
CA ILE A 146 20.85 23.79 -10.19
C ILE A 146 21.83 23.37 -9.11
N HIS A 147 21.65 23.86 -7.88
CA HIS A 147 22.47 23.47 -6.74
C HIS A 147 22.20 22.02 -6.29
N LEU A 148 20.96 21.55 -6.40
CA LEU A 148 20.59 20.16 -6.05
C LEU A 148 21.16 19.14 -7.04
N GLY A 149 21.14 19.47 -8.35
CA GLY A 149 21.81 18.68 -9.39
C GLY A 149 23.34 18.69 -9.26
N MET A 150 23.94 19.86 -9.00
CA MET A 150 25.37 19.99 -8.76
C MET A 150 25.83 19.20 -7.53
N PHE A 151 25.05 19.20 -6.44
CA PHE A 151 25.36 18.40 -5.25
C PHE A 151 25.33 16.90 -5.56
N SER A 152 24.36 16.42 -6.35
CA SER A 152 24.32 15.03 -6.81
C SER A 152 25.56 14.66 -7.63
N GLU A 153 26.00 15.52 -8.55
CA GLU A 153 27.20 15.29 -9.38
C GLU A 153 28.51 15.38 -8.55
N TRP A 154 28.58 16.28 -7.57
CA TRP A 154 29.73 16.39 -6.66
C TRP A 154 29.83 15.19 -5.73
N MET A 155 28.70 14.64 -5.27
CA MET A 155 28.67 13.41 -4.49
C MET A 155 29.10 12.20 -5.33
N GLU A 156 28.74 12.13 -6.61
CA GLU A 156 29.27 11.11 -7.54
C GLU A 156 30.80 11.25 -7.72
N LYS A 157 31.32 12.47 -7.79
CA LYS A 157 32.77 12.72 -7.96
C LYS A 157 33.57 12.44 -6.69
N LEU A 158 33.07 12.85 -5.52
CA LEU A 158 33.68 12.56 -4.21
C LEU A 158 33.67 11.05 -3.88
N HIS A 159 32.65 10.32 -4.36
CA HIS A 159 32.58 8.87 -4.25
C HIS A 159 33.69 8.18 -5.08
N MET A 160 34.05 8.74 -6.23
CA MET A 160 35.15 8.23 -7.07
C MET A 160 36.54 8.48 -6.47
N ASP A 161 36.69 9.53 -5.63
CA ASP A 161 37.97 9.95 -5.04
C ASP A 161 38.20 9.46 -3.60
N GLY A 162 37.24 8.75 -2.98
CA GLY A 162 37.43 8.07 -1.69
C GLY A 162 37.54 8.98 -0.46
N VAL A 163 37.08 10.22 -0.53
CA VAL A 163 37.24 11.23 0.55
C VAL A 163 36.09 11.15 1.58
N CYS A 164 36.42 10.89 2.85
CA CYS A 164 35.47 10.91 3.98
C CYS A 164 35.23 12.33 4.51
N LEU A 165 33.97 12.75 4.63
CA LEU A 165 33.56 14.01 5.24
C LEU A 165 33.19 13.77 6.71
N HIS A 166 33.97 14.30 7.66
CA HIS A 166 33.61 14.30 9.08
C HIS A 166 33.05 15.66 9.50
N THR A 167 31.77 15.75 9.89
CA THR A 167 31.31 16.75 10.89
C THR A 167 29.91 16.44 11.45
N PRO A 168 29.63 16.80 12.73
CA PRO A 168 28.31 16.68 13.35
C PRO A 168 27.45 17.92 13.10
N ILE A 169 26.21 17.74 12.65
CA ILE A 169 25.21 18.80 12.60
C ILE A 169 24.55 18.88 13.98
N TYR A 170 24.82 19.96 14.73
CA TYR A 170 24.06 20.32 15.92
C TYR A 170 23.24 21.59 15.68
N TYR A 171 21.98 21.52 16.11
CA TYR A 171 21.02 22.60 16.34
C TYR A 171 20.74 23.59 15.20
N ASN A 172 19.57 23.41 14.57
CA ASN A 172 18.74 24.55 14.18
C ASN A 172 17.29 24.27 14.59
N ASN A 173 16.72 25.22 15.35
CA ASN A 173 15.38 25.19 15.93
C ASN A 173 14.30 25.12 14.83
N PHE A 174 13.82 23.91 14.52
CA PHE A 174 12.63 23.68 13.70
C PHE A 174 11.69 22.70 14.43
N TYR A 175 10.55 23.26 14.90
CA TYR A 175 9.35 22.67 15.52
C TYR A 175 9.55 21.57 16.60
N ASP A 176 8.91 21.79 17.76
CA ASP A 176 9.08 21.07 19.05
C ASP A 176 8.98 19.52 19.04
N GLU A 177 8.53 18.88 17.97
CA GLU A 177 8.44 17.42 17.85
C GLU A 177 9.57 16.79 17.01
N CYS A 178 10.16 17.53 16.07
CA CYS A 178 11.19 17.03 15.14
C CYS A 178 12.54 16.69 15.80
N PRO A 179 13.06 17.50 16.75
CA PRO A 179 14.30 17.17 17.45
C PRO A 179 14.19 15.87 18.24
N ARG A 180 13.05 15.62 18.90
CA ARG A 180 12.79 14.38 19.64
C ARG A 180 12.76 13.17 18.71
N LEU A 181 12.16 13.31 17.53
CA LEU A 181 12.10 12.25 16.51
C LEU A 181 13.49 11.95 15.94
N LEU A 182 14.29 12.98 15.63
CA LEU A 182 15.69 12.80 15.17
C LEU A 182 16.56 12.12 16.23
N THR A 183 16.39 12.48 17.51
CA THR A 183 17.05 11.82 18.63
C THR A 183 16.59 10.37 18.80
N ALA A 184 15.29 10.08 18.62
CA ALA A 184 14.74 8.74 18.68
C ALA A 184 15.27 7.85 17.53
N ILE A 185 15.33 8.38 16.31
CA ILE A 185 15.91 7.70 15.13
C ILE A 185 17.40 7.44 15.34
N GLN A 186 18.15 8.43 15.83
CA GLN A 186 19.57 8.24 16.18
C GLN A 186 19.75 7.13 17.22
N TYR A 187 18.93 7.14 18.28
CA TYR A 187 18.94 6.12 19.32
C TYR A 187 18.61 4.71 18.78
N LYS A 188 17.59 4.62 17.92
CA LYS A 188 17.16 3.34 17.32
C LYS A 188 18.20 2.77 16.37
N ILE A 189 18.89 3.64 15.64
CA ILE A 189 20.01 3.24 14.79
C ILE A 189 21.23 2.81 15.64
N ILE A 190 21.53 3.49 16.75
CA ILE A 190 22.56 3.06 17.72
C ILE A 190 22.24 1.67 18.29
N CYS A 191 20.98 1.41 18.65
CA CYS A 191 20.53 0.09 19.12
C CYS A 191 20.72 -1.00 18.05
N LEU A 192 20.35 -0.73 16.79
CA LEU A 192 20.56 -1.66 15.68
C LEU A 192 22.05 -1.99 15.45
N CYS A 193 22.94 -1.01 15.61
CA CYS A 193 24.39 -1.21 15.52
C CYS A 193 24.93 -2.07 16.65
N LYS A 194 24.42 -1.86 17.87
CA LYS A 194 24.75 -2.67 19.05
C LYS A 194 24.30 -4.13 18.87
N ASP A 195 23.06 -4.34 18.45
CA ASP A 195 22.46 -5.66 18.35
C ASP A 195 23.01 -6.49 17.18
N ARG A 196 23.29 -5.85 16.03
CA ARG A 196 23.66 -6.56 14.79
C ARG A 196 25.16 -6.66 14.56
N TYR A 197 25.93 -5.72 15.10
CA TYR A 197 27.38 -5.59 14.85
C TYR A 197 28.23 -5.48 16.13
N GLY A 198 27.63 -5.46 17.32
CA GLY A 198 28.34 -5.42 18.60
C GLY A 198 29.06 -4.10 18.88
N ILE A 199 28.68 -3.01 18.20
CA ILE A 199 29.33 -1.70 18.30
C ILE A 199 28.68 -0.90 19.43
N ASN A 200 29.47 -0.46 20.41
CA ASN A 200 28.98 0.35 21.53
C ASN A 200 28.92 1.84 21.17
N GLU A 201 28.10 2.58 21.92
CA GLU A 201 27.84 4.01 21.72
C GLU A 201 29.13 4.86 21.77
N ASP A 202 30.09 4.46 22.61
CA ASP A 202 31.40 5.12 22.77
C ASP A 202 32.34 4.91 21.56
N ASP A 203 32.23 3.77 20.86
CA ASP A 203 33.07 3.46 19.69
C ASP A 203 32.70 4.29 18.44
N ILE A 204 31.45 4.79 18.39
CA ILE A 204 30.92 5.62 17.30
C ILE A 204 31.46 7.06 17.37
N VAL A 205 31.84 7.51 18.57
CA VAL A 205 32.24 8.89 18.84
C VAL A 205 33.76 9.09 18.70
N GLU A 206 34.58 8.07 18.98
CA GLU A 206 36.02 8.30 19.20
C GLU A 206 37.02 7.60 18.27
N ASN A 207 36.72 6.57 17.47
CA ASN A 207 37.76 5.96 16.61
C ASN A 207 37.22 5.39 15.29
N VAL A 208 37.55 6.05 14.17
CA VAL A 208 37.26 5.55 12.81
C VAL A 208 38.58 5.31 12.08
N ASP A 209 39.10 4.09 12.17
CA ASP A 209 40.12 3.60 11.23
C ASP A 209 40.03 2.07 11.02
N ILE A 210 38.81 1.53 11.00
CA ILE A 210 38.56 0.11 10.66
C ILE A 210 37.63 0.08 9.45
N ASN A 211 38.19 0.04 8.23
CA ASN A 211 37.55 -0.42 6.99
C ASN A 211 36.02 -0.14 6.81
N LEU A 212 35.59 1.06 7.20
CA LEU A 212 34.19 1.49 7.33
C LEU A 212 33.78 2.46 6.22
N ASN A 213 34.64 2.67 5.21
CA ASN A 213 34.47 3.65 4.14
C ASN A 213 33.20 3.47 3.29
N ASN A 214 32.68 2.23 3.16
CA ASN A 214 31.40 2.01 2.48
C ASN A 214 30.17 2.21 3.36
N ILE A 215 30.33 2.14 4.68
CA ILE A 215 29.22 2.24 5.64
C ILE A 215 28.99 3.71 6.01
N PHE A 216 30.05 4.48 6.31
CA PHE A 216 29.94 5.90 6.71
C PHE A 216 29.33 6.80 5.62
N VAL A 217 29.62 6.54 4.33
CA VAL A 217 29.00 7.26 3.21
C VAL A 217 27.47 7.15 3.26
N GLY A 218 26.92 6.02 3.71
CA GLY A 218 25.49 5.79 3.85
C GLY A 218 24.81 6.61 4.96
N TRP A 219 25.52 7.00 6.02
CA TRP A 219 24.92 7.72 7.16
C TRP A 219 24.65 9.19 6.87
N TYR A 220 25.57 9.84 6.14
CA TYR A 220 25.37 11.23 5.71
C TYR A 220 24.31 11.33 4.62
N GLN A 221 24.27 10.36 3.72
CA GLN A 221 23.21 10.21 2.72
C GLN A 221 21.84 9.95 3.37
N LEU A 222 21.77 9.13 4.42
CA LEU A 222 20.56 8.88 5.20
C LEU A 222 20.11 10.12 5.99
N ARG A 223 21.01 10.82 6.68
CA ARG A 223 20.68 12.06 7.40
C ARG A 223 20.20 13.15 6.44
N PHE A 224 20.84 13.27 5.27
CA PHE A 224 20.41 14.19 4.21
C PHE A 224 19.07 13.78 3.59
N LEU A 225 18.83 12.48 3.35
CA LEU A 225 17.54 11.95 2.91
C LEU A 225 16.44 12.27 3.93
N LEU A 226 16.68 12.06 5.22
CA LEU A 226 15.72 12.37 6.28
C LEU A 226 15.44 13.88 6.41
N ILE A 227 16.44 14.74 6.13
CA ILE A 227 16.27 16.19 6.02
C ILE A 227 15.48 16.57 4.75
N LEU A 228 15.70 15.90 3.63
CA LEU A 228 14.95 16.11 2.38
C LEU A 228 13.51 15.60 2.48
N PHE A 229 13.27 14.55 3.26
CA PHE A 229 11.93 14.12 3.63
C PHE A 229 11.22 15.10 4.58
N ASN A 230 11.90 16.14 5.08
CA ASN A 230 11.30 17.11 5.98
C ASN A 230 10.43 18.14 5.20
N GLY A 231 9.11 18.02 5.35
CA GLY A 231 8.10 19.05 5.08
C GLY A 231 7.91 19.47 3.63
N ALA A 232 8.76 20.36 3.11
CA ALA A 232 8.43 21.22 1.97
C ALA A 232 8.25 20.50 0.62
N ILE A 233 8.82 19.29 0.44
CA ILE A 233 8.68 18.51 -0.81
C ILE A 233 7.33 17.78 -0.87
N PHE A 234 6.73 17.49 0.29
CA PHE A 234 5.46 16.79 0.44
C PHE A 234 4.34 17.70 0.97
N GLU A 235 4.59 19.00 1.15
CA GLU A 235 3.58 20.00 1.49
C GLU A 235 2.61 20.24 0.31
N HIS A 236 1.33 20.44 0.62
CA HIS A 236 0.24 20.48 -0.38
C HIS A 236 0.43 21.58 -1.44
N GLY A 237 0.34 21.18 -2.71
CA GLY A 237 0.23 22.06 -3.87
C GLY A 237 1.44 21.98 -4.78
N PHE A 238 1.32 21.20 -5.87
CA PHE A 238 2.37 20.98 -6.89
C PHE A 238 3.77 20.90 -6.26
N GLY A 239 3.94 19.91 -5.37
CA GLY A 239 5.25 19.51 -4.93
C GLY A 239 6.16 19.37 -6.14
N ASP A 240 7.35 19.93 -6.03
CA ASP A 240 8.28 19.98 -7.13
C ASP A 240 8.68 18.56 -7.57
N PHE A 241 8.03 18.07 -8.63
CA PHE A 241 8.23 16.71 -9.13
C PHE A 241 9.67 16.45 -9.57
N ALA A 242 10.45 17.48 -9.90
CA ALA A 242 11.86 17.31 -10.22
C ALA A 242 12.68 17.04 -8.94
N ALA A 243 12.43 17.75 -7.83
CA ALA A 243 13.04 17.44 -6.54
C ALA A 243 12.62 16.05 -6.01
N LEU A 244 11.33 15.72 -6.09
CA LEU A 244 10.82 14.40 -5.69
C LEU A 244 11.47 13.27 -6.52
N ARG A 245 11.60 13.46 -7.83
CA ARG A 245 12.28 12.50 -8.71
C ARG A 245 13.73 12.28 -8.31
N CYS A 246 14.48 13.33 -8.00
CA CYS A 246 15.88 13.22 -7.56
C CYS A 246 15.98 12.39 -6.26
N ILE A 247 15.05 12.58 -5.31
CA ILE A 247 15.01 11.80 -4.07
C ILE A 247 14.71 10.33 -4.36
N MET A 248 13.69 10.05 -5.17
CA MET A 248 13.34 8.66 -5.51
C MET A 248 14.49 7.96 -6.26
N GLN A 249 15.19 8.68 -7.14
CA GLN A 249 16.38 8.17 -7.83
C GLN A 249 17.53 7.87 -6.86
N LEU A 250 17.73 8.72 -5.86
CA LEU A 250 18.71 8.49 -4.81
C LEU A 250 18.38 7.21 -4.03
N ILE A 251 17.14 7.08 -3.55
CA ILE A 251 16.66 5.91 -2.79
C ILE A 251 16.76 4.63 -3.61
N TYR A 252 16.39 4.67 -4.88
CA TYR A 252 16.46 3.53 -5.79
C TYR A 252 17.90 3.00 -5.97
N ARG A 253 18.91 3.87 -5.84
CA ARG A 253 20.34 3.50 -5.95
C ARG A 253 20.96 3.06 -4.61
N MET A 254 20.23 3.17 -3.49
CA MET A 254 20.78 2.86 -2.17
C MET A 254 20.86 1.34 -1.90
N PRO A 255 21.81 0.88 -1.06
CA PRO A 255 21.84 -0.49 -0.56
C PRO A 255 20.59 -0.87 0.26
N GLU A 256 20.25 -2.16 0.31
CA GLU A 256 19.09 -2.67 1.08
C GLU A 256 19.11 -2.27 2.56
N THR A 257 20.29 -2.16 3.17
CA THR A 257 20.45 -1.72 4.57
C THR A 257 19.90 -0.32 4.83
N ILE A 258 19.97 0.58 3.85
CA ILE A 258 19.42 1.95 3.95
C ILE A 258 17.91 1.93 3.70
N SER A 259 17.43 1.08 2.80
CA SER A 259 16.00 0.86 2.58
C SER A 259 15.29 0.38 3.85
N ASP A 260 15.91 -0.52 4.61
CA ASP A 260 15.41 -0.97 5.91
C ASP A 260 15.28 0.18 6.92
N ILE A 261 16.22 1.13 6.93
CA ILE A 261 16.15 2.28 7.85
C ILE A 261 15.04 3.24 7.44
N ILE A 262 14.89 3.51 6.13
CA ILE A 262 13.79 4.34 5.61
C ILE A 262 12.44 3.68 5.91
N TYR A 263 12.35 2.35 5.76
CA TYR A 263 11.18 1.56 6.16
C TYR A 263 10.86 1.73 7.65
N GLN A 264 11.85 1.59 8.54
CA GLN A 264 11.66 1.81 9.98
C GLN A 264 11.23 3.23 10.30
N TRP A 265 11.75 4.22 9.58
CA TRP A 265 11.36 5.62 9.73
C TRP A 265 9.88 5.84 9.40
N PHE A 266 9.40 5.33 8.26
CA PHE A 266 7.98 5.44 7.87
C PHE A 266 7.01 4.72 8.85
N ILE A 267 7.49 3.78 9.67
CA ILE A 267 6.70 3.17 10.75
C ILE A 267 6.43 4.16 11.88
N GLU A 268 7.31 5.15 12.09
CA GLU A 268 7.25 6.07 13.23
C GLU A 268 6.68 7.45 12.90
N VAL A 269 6.67 7.86 11.62
CA VAL A 269 6.17 9.19 11.23
C VAL A 269 4.69 9.40 11.53
N PRO A 270 4.21 10.65 11.69
CA PRO A 270 2.78 10.94 11.81
C PRO A 270 1.97 10.45 10.59
N LEU A 271 0.74 9.98 10.81
CA LEU A 271 -0.12 9.44 9.75
C LEU A 271 -0.40 10.46 8.63
N VAL A 272 -0.65 11.72 9.01
CA VAL A 272 -0.89 12.83 8.07
C VAL A 272 0.31 13.05 7.14
N PHE A 273 1.53 12.91 7.67
CA PHE A 273 2.74 13.02 6.87
C PHE A 273 2.86 11.85 5.87
N LEU A 274 2.56 10.63 6.32
CA LEU A 274 2.54 9.45 5.46
C LEU A 274 1.52 9.60 4.30
N GLU A 275 0.32 10.11 4.61
CA GLU A 275 -0.74 10.40 3.63
C GLU A 275 -0.28 11.38 2.55
N ASN A 276 0.36 12.48 2.97
CA ASN A 276 0.91 13.49 2.08
C ASN A 276 2.00 12.93 1.17
N CYS A 277 2.88 12.06 1.69
CA CYS A 277 3.88 11.37 0.88
C CYS A 277 3.23 10.50 -0.20
N VAL A 278 2.26 9.67 0.17
CA VAL A 278 1.55 8.81 -0.78
C VAL A 278 0.86 9.68 -1.83
N SER A 279 0.04 10.65 -1.42
CA SER A 279 -0.70 11.55 -2.31
C SER A 279 0.23 12.26 -3.31
N THR A 280 1.37 12.80 -2.86
CA THR A 280 2.30 13.53 -3.75
C THR A 280 2.91 12.61 -4.81
N ILE A 281 3.32 11.40 -4.43
CA ILE A 281 3.88 10.43 -5.39
C ILE A 281 2.79 9.97 -6.37
N GLN A 282 1.56 9.75 -5.89
CA GLN A 282 0.41 9.40 -6.73
C GLN A 282 0.07 10.52 -7.73
N GLN A 283 0.09 11.78 -7.30
CA GLN A 283 -0.10 12.94 -8.19
C GLN A 283 0.98 13.02 -9.27
N MET A 284 2.24 12.77 -8.91
CA MET A 284 3.34 12.73 -9.89
C MET A 284 3.08 11.65 -10.96
N LEU A 285 2.68 10.44 -10.55
CA LEU A 285 2.33 9.36 -11.48
C LEU A 285 1.17 9.75 -12.40
N SER A 286 0.12 10.35 -11.86
CA SER A 286 -1.05 10.79 -12.62
C SER A 286 -0.70 11.88 -13.65
N VAL A 287 0.02 12.94 -13.23
CA VAL A 287 0.47 14.01 -14.13
C VAL A 287 1.37 13.45 -15.23
N ARG A 288 2.31 12.58 -14.85
CA ARG A 288 3.19 11.89 -15.79
C ARG A 288 2.47 10.93 -16.70
N LEU A 289 1.26 10.46 -16.40
CA LEU A 289 0.47 9.66 -17.31
C LEU A 289 -0.32 10.56 -18.27
N TYR A 290 -0.97 11.62 -17.76
CA TYR A 290 -1.74 12.58 -18.57
C TYR A 290 -0.89 13.34 -19.59
N GLU A 291 0.34 13.75 -19.23
CA GLU A 291 1.31 14.35 -20.17
C GLU A 291 1.52 13.52 -21.44
N PHE A 292 1.25 12.22 -21.40
CA PHE A 292 1.41 11.28 -22.52
C PHE A 292 0.07 10.80 -23.09
N TYR A 293 -1.01 10.80 -22.31
CA TYR A 293 -2.34 10.32 -22.72
C TYR A 293 -3.25 11.37 -23.38
N ASP A 294 -2.93 12.66 -23.29
CA ASP A 294 -3.71 13.79 -23.85
C ASP A 294 -3.97 13.78 -25.38
N ASN A 295 -3.69 12.67 -26.09
CA ASN A 295 -3.84 12.56 -27.54
C ASN A 295 -4.54 11.29 -28.05
N MET A 296 -5.20 10.46 -27.21
CA MET A 296 -5.77 9.18 -27.68
C MET A 296 -7.17 8.90 -27.11
N ASP A 297 -8.21 9.35 -27.82
CA ASP A 297 -9.57 8.80 -27.69
C ASP A 297 -9.60 7.40 -28.30
N SER A 298 -9.77 6.35 -27.50
CA SER A 298 -10.20 5.05 -28.02
C SER A 298 -11.00 4.29 -26.98
N GLU A 299 -12.32 4.34 -27.13
CA GLU A 299 -13.30 3.60 -26.31
C GLU A 299 -13.30 2.08 -26.58
N GLU A 300 -12.68 1.65 -27.69
CA GLU A 300 -12.67 0.24 -28.11
C GLU A 300 -11.24 -0.30 -28.15
N LEU A 301 -10.84 -0.95 -27.07
CA LEU A 301 -9.63 -1.76 -27.01
C LEU A 301 -10.05 -3.14 -26.50
N ASP A 302 -10.34 -4.04 -27.44
CA ASP A 302 -10.75 -5.42 -27.17
C ASP A 302 -9.50 -6.30 -26.99
N ILE A 303 -9.47 -7.02 -25.87
CA ILE A 303 -8.32 -7.78 -25.32
C ILE A 303 -7.91 -8.94 -26.25
N MET A 304 -8.78 -9.34 -27.18
CA MET A 304 -8.59 -10.52 -28.03
C MET A 304 -8.51 -10.22 -29.53
N GLY A 305 -8.63 -8.95 -29.94
CA GLY A 305 -8.53 -8.57 -31.34
C GLY A 305 -7.07 -8.52 -31.82
N HIS A 306 -6.68 -9.42 -32.74
CA HIS A 306 -5.41 -9.29 -33.48
C HIS A 306 -5.25 -7.93 -34.20
N TYR A 307 -6.36 -7.20 -34.41
CA TYR A 307 -6.42 -6.03 -35.28
C TYR A 307 -5.92 -4.71 -34.66
N GLN A 308 -5.72 -4.62 -33.34
CA GLN A 308 -5.25 -3.39 -32.68
C GLN A 308 -3.85 -3.51 -32.04
N GLN A 309 -3.21 -4.68 -32.15
CA GLN A 309 -1.92 -4.97 -31.52
C GLN A 309 -0.81 -3.99 -31.95
N SER A 310 -0.79 -3.55 -33.22
CA SER A 310 0.21 -2.60 -33.71
C SER A 310 0.02 -1.18 -33.18
N GLN A 311 -1.23 -0.76 -32.94
CA GLN A 311 -1.55 0.56 -32.43
C GLN A 311 -1.21 0.69 -30.95
N ILE A 312 -1.57 -0.32 -30.13
CA ILE A 312 -1.22 -0.37 -28.70
C ILE A 312 0.30 -0.37 -28.52
N ILE A 313 1.02 -1.24 -29.23
CA ILE A 313 2.49 -1.29 -29.19
C ILE A 313 3.08 0.05 -29.64
N GLY A 314 2.51 0.70 -30.66
CA GLY A 314 2.94 2.02 -31.11
C GLY A 314 2.65 3.17 -30.14
N ILE A 315 1.60 3.09 -29.32
CA ILE A 315 1.29 4.05 -28.25
C ILE A 315 2.24 3.83 -27.07
N ILE A 316 2.51 2.59 -26.70
CA ILE A 316 3.38 2.24 -25.57
C ILE A 316 4.86 2.44 -25.91
N ALA A 317 5.29 2.17 -27.12
CA ALA A 317 6.62 2.56 -27.60
C ALA A 317 6.81 4.09 -27.62
N ARG A 318 5.71 4.86 -27.70
CA ARG A 318 5.70 6.33 -27.55
C ARG A 318 5.70 6.80 -26.10
N LEU A 319 5.35 5.95 -25.12
CA LEU A 319 5.65 6.18 -23.71
C LEU A 319 7.18 6.12 -23.58
N LYS A 320 7.82 7.29 -23.69
CA LYS A 320 9.28 7.43 -23.67
C LYS A 320 9.89 6.65 -22.48
N PRO A 321 11.16 6.20 -22.58
CA PRO A 321 11.88 5.58 -21.45
C PRO A 321 11.89 6.44 -20.17
N LYS A 322 11.64 7.75 -20.28
CA LYS A 322 11.47 8.67 -19.14
C LYS A 322 10.26 8.34 -18.26
N PHE A 323 9.11 7.99 -18.84
CA PHE A 323 7.91 7.65 -18.08
C PHE A 323 8.10 6.32 -17.36
N GLN A 324 8.62 5.31 -18.07
CA GLN A 324 8.96 4.01 -17.49
C GLN A 324 9.90 4.13 -16.29
N ASN A 325 10.95 4.96 -16.40
CA ASN A 325 11.86 5.22 -15.28
C ASN A 325 11.15 5.91 -14.10
N ASP A 326 10.31 6.92 -14.37
CA ASP A 326 9.58 7.63 -13.32
C ASP A 326 8.58 6.72 -12.59
N VAL A 327 7.93 5.78 -13.29
CA VAL A 327 7.08 4.75 -12.68
C VAL A 327 7.90 3.84 -11.76
N LYS A 328 9.04 3.31 -12.24
CA LYS A 328 9.91 2.43 -11.44
C LYS A 328 10.44 3.10 -10.18
N LEU A 329 10.90 4.35 -10.29
CA LEU A 329 11.34 5.14 -9.15
C LEU A 329 10.22 5.36 -8.13
N SER A 330 9.02 5.70 -8.61
CA SER A 330 7.84 5.91 -7.76
C SER A 330 7.43 4.64 -7.02
N PHE A 331 7.43 3.50 -7.71
CA PHE A 331 7.07 2.22 -7.10
C PHE A 331 8.09 1.76 -6.06
N SER A 332 9.38 1.99 -6.28
CA SER A 332 10.41 1.69 -5.28
C SER A 332 10.13 2.37 -3.94
N LEU A 333 9.84 3.68 -3.95
CA LEU A 333 9.52 4.42 -2.73
C LEU A 333 8.15 4.03 -2.16
N LEU A 334 7.11 3.95 -3.00
CA LEU A 334 5.78 3.56 -2.55
C LEU A 334 5.75 2.15 -1.94
N ARG A 335 6.60 1.22 -2.40
CA ARG A 335 6.70 -0.12 -1.83
C ARG A 335 7.26 -0.10 -0.41
N ILE A 336 8.23 0.77 -0.13
CA ILE A 336 8.76 0.98 1.22
C ILE A 336 7.67 1.56 2.12
N ILE A 337 6.97 2.60 1.64
CA ILE A 337 5.88 3.26 2.37
C ILE A 337 4.72 2.28 2.64
N TYR A 338 4.31 1.50 1.64
CA TYR A 338 3.24 0.51 1.76
C TYR A 338 3.58 -0.59 2.77
N ARG A 339 4.82 -1.11 2.73
CA ARG A 339 5.32 -2.06 3.73
C ARG A 339 5.29 -1.46 5.13
N ALA A 340 5.76 -0.22 5.29
CA ALA A 340 5.74 0.46 6.58
C ALA A 340 4.31 0.65 7.09
N ASN A 341 3.37 1.05 6.22
CA ASN A 341 1.96 1.20 6.54
C ASN A 341 1.33 -0.09 7.08
N ASN A 342 1.62 -1.23 6.44
CA ASN A 342 1.14 -2.54 6.89
C ASN A 342 1.74 -2.95 8.25
N THR A 343 2.97 -2.55 8.55
CA THR A 343 3.63 -2.85 9.83
C THR A 343 3.12 -1.98 10.97
N ARG A 344 2.74 -0.71 10.71
CA ARG A 344 2.09 0.16 11.71
C ARG A 344 0.82 -0.48 12.28
N MET A 345 0.10 -1.25 11.46
CA MET A 345 -1.07 -2.02 11.87
C MET A 345 -0.76 -3.04 12.99
N MET A 346 0.46 -3.57 13.04
CA MET A 346 0.88 -4.67 13.92
C MET A 346 1.49 -4.19 15.26
N LEU A 347 2.02 -2.97 15.32
CA LEU A 347 2.79 -2.47 16.48
C LEU A 347 1.96 -1.69 17.51
N TYR A 348 0.85 -1.07 17.11
CA TYR A 348 0.01 -0.23 17.98
C TYR A 348 -1.18 -0.98 18.61
N SER A 349 -1.12 -2.31 18.74
CA SER A 349 -2.17 -3.11 19.40
C SER A 349 -2.27 -2.91 20.91
N ASN A 350 -1.37 -2.13 21.53
CA ASN A 350 -1.19 -2.15 22.98
C ASN A 350 -1.77 -0.96 23.77
N SER A 351 -2.58 -0.07 23.18
CA SER A 351 -3.27 0.93 24.01
C SER A 351 -4.61 1.47 23.49
N ASP A 352 -4.87 1.53 22.19
CA ASP A 352 -6.17 1.97 21.66
C ASP A 352 -6.50 1.25 20.35
N LEU A 353 -7.28 0.17 20.42
CA LEU A 353 -7.76 -0.57 19.24
C LEU A 353 -8.66 0.26 18.30
N LEU A 354 -9.13 1.43 18.75
CA LEU A 354 -9.99 2.34 17.98
C LEU A 354 -9.20 3.35 17.13
N ASN A 355 -7.92 3.61 17.43
CA ASN A 355 -7.11 4.54 16.64
C ASN A 355 -6.35 3.79 15.55
N ILE A 356 -6.95 3.77 14.35
CA ILE A 356 -6.32 3.29 13.12
C ILE A 356 -5.11 4.21 12.84
N ASN A 357 -3.91 3.77 13.22
CA ASN A 357 -2.67 4.49 12.95
C ASN A 357 -2.00 4.04 11.63
N ASN A 358 -2.80 3.70 10.62
CA ASN A 358 -2.36 3.30 9.29
C ASN A 358 -3.31 3.90 8.24
N LEU A 359 -2.79 4.16 7.05
CA LEU A 359 -3.59 4.59 5.91
C LEU A 359 -4.43 3.42 5.43
N ASP A 360 -5.59 3.76 4.89
CA ASP A 360 -6.38 2.80 4.14
C ASP A 360 -5.63 2.38 2.86
N ILE A 361 -5.81 1.13 2.45
CA ILE A 361 -5.16 0.60 1.24
C ILE A 361 -5.63 1.40 0.01
N SER A 362 -6.86 1.92 0.04
CA SER A 362 -7.40 2.73 -1.05
C SER A 362 -6.61 4.01 -1.33
N SER A 363 -5.92 4.56 -0.33
CA SER A 363 -5.03 5.73 -0.49
C SER A 363 -3.86 5.46 -1.43
N PHE A 364 -3.50 4.19 -1.65
CA PHE A 364 -2.43 3.78 -2.56
C PHE A 364 -2.91 3.53 -4.00
N TYR A 365 -4.22 3.47 -4.25
CA TYR A 365 -4.74 3.27 -5.60
C TYR A 365 -4.50 4.51 -6.47
N ASN A 366 -4.01 4.31 -7.70
CA ASN A 366 -3.83 5.41 -8.65
C ASN A 366 -4.97 5.44 -9.68
N GLU A 367 -5.90 6.38 -9.58
CA GLU A 367 -7.06 6.44 -10.48
C GLU A 367 -6.67 6.60 -11.97
N ALA A 368 -5.62 7.37 -12.27
CA ALA A 368 -5.17 7.58 -13.65
C ALA A 368 -4.62 6.28 -14.27
N ILE A 369 -3.85 5.49 -13.52
CA ILE A 369 -3.38 4.16 -13.97
C ILE A 369 -4.57 3.20 -14.12
N ASN A 370 -5.52 3.21 -13.17
CA ASN A 370 -6.68 2.31 -13.20
C ASN A 370 -7.67 2.64 -14.33
N SER A 371 -7.69 3.89 -14.83
CA SER A 371 -8.48 4.29 -15.99
C SER A 371 -7.76 4.08 -17.34
N ALA A 372 -6.43 3.92 -17.33
CA ALA A 372 -5.61 3.73 -18.53
C ALA A 372 -5.69 2.31 -19.12
N LYS A 373 -6.81 2.00 -19.79
CA LYS A 373 -7.10 0.69 -20.39
C LYS A 373 -5.96 0.11 -21.23
N ALA A 374 -5.36 0.90 -22.13
CA ALA A 374 -4.30 0.40 -23.02
C ALA A 374 -3.03 0.00 -22.26
N LEU A 375 -2.66 0.78 -21.22
CA LEU A 375 -1.52 0.48 -20.35
C LEU A 375 -1.76 -0.82 -19.58
N LEU A 376 -2.92 -0.93 -18.92
CA LEU A 376 -3.29 -2.12 -18.14
C LEU A 376 -3.34 -3.37 -19.00
N GLN A 377 -3.90 -3.30 -20.20
CA GLN A 377 -3.97 -4.43 -21.13
C GLN A 377 -2.59 -4.91 -21.57
N HIS A 378 -1.69 -3.99 -21.87
CA HIS A 378 -0.34 -4.34 -22.27
C HIS A 378 0.45 -4.99 -21.13
N GLU A 379 0.39 -4.40 -19.93
CA GLU A 379 1.03 -4.95 -18.74
C GLU A 379 0.44 -6.32 -18.39
N LEU A 380 -0.88 -6.48 -18.45
CA LEU A 380 -1.54 -7.76 -18.18
C LEU A 380 -1.09 -8.83 -19.17
N ARG A 381 -0.97 -8.48 -20.46
CA ARG A 381 -0.50 -9.40 -21.48
C ARG A 381 0.95 -9.85 -21.23
N GLN A 382 1.86 -8.90 -20.94
CA GLN A 382 3.24 -9.25 -20.62
C GLN A 382 3.32 -10.12 -19.37
N TRP A 383 2.54 -9.76 -18.35
CA TRP A 383 2.44 -10.53 -17.13
C TRP A 383 2.00 -11.96 -17.46
N LEU A 384 0.83 -12.15 -18.10
CA LEU A 384 0.29 -13.46 -18.49
C LEU A 384 1.25 -14.31 -19.33
N LEU A 385 1.94 -13.72 -20.32
CA LEU A 385 2.85 -14.44 -21.22
C LEU A 385 4.20 -14.80 -20.59
N ASN A 386 4.62 -14.07 -19.55
CA ASN A 386 5.87 -14.31 -18.83
C ASN A 386 5.60 -14.76 -17.38
N PRO A 387 5.07 -15.98 -17.16
CA PRO A 387 4.80 -16.48 -15.81
C PRO A 387 6.06 -16.65 -14.96
N SER A 388 7.21 -16.90 -15.59
CA SER A 388 8.49 -17.17 -14.93
C SER A 388 9.21 -15.90 -14.45
N SER A 389 8.84 -14.73 -14.96
CA SER A 389 9.46 -13.45 -14.62
C SER A 389 8.39 -12.39 -14.41
N ASN A 390 8.32 -11.81 -13.21
CA ASN A 390 7.47 -10.65 -12.91
C ASN A 390 7.99 -9.34 -13.54
N ASN A 391 8.81 -9.46 -14.59
CA ASN A 391 9.46 -8.35 -15.27
C ASN A 391 8.56 -7.90 -16.43
N THR A 392 7.67 -6.96 -16.14
CA THR A 392 6.91 -6.22 -17.14
C THR A 392 7.50 -4.82 -17.30
N ASP A 393 7.13 -4.12 -18.36
CA ASP A 393 7.70 -2.80 -18.65
C ASP A 393 7.46 -1.80 -17.50
N PHE A 394 6.28 -1.82 -16.90
CA PHE A 394 5.88 -0.90 -15.83
C PHE A 394 5.76 -1.54 -14.45
N GLU A 395 5.91 -2.86 -14.32
CA GLU A 395 5.86 -3.60 -13.05
C GLU A 395 4.55 -3.37 -12.25
N LEU A 396 3.42 -3.11 -12.95
CA LEU A 396 2.14 -2.79 -12.30
C LEU A 396 1.62 -3.95 -11.44
N PHE A 397 1.62 -5.16 -11.99
CA PHE A 397 1.16 -6.36 -11.28
C PHE A 397 2.15 -6.86 -10.23
N SER A 398 3.41 -6.39 -10.29
CA SER A 398 4.41 -6.60 -9.24
C SER A 398 4.24 -5.64 -8.06
N ASN A 399 3.50 -4.54 -8.27
CA ASN A 399 3.16 -3.54 -7.26
C ASN A 399 1.63 -3.39 -7.16
N PRO A 400 0.90 -4.46 -6.76
CA PRO A 400 -0.55 -4.52 -6.87
C PRO A 400 -1.29 -3.50 -5.99
N TYR A 401 -0.65 -2.91 -4.99
CA TYR A 401 -1.26 -1.88 -4.13
C TYR A 401 -1.63 -0.59 -4.89
N ILE A 402 -1.13 -0.40 -6.12
CA ILE A 402 -1.50 0.71 -7.02
C ILE A 402 -2.83 0.42 -7.75
N LEU A 403 -3.17 -0.85 -7.90
CA LEU A 403 -4.30 -1.31 -8.69
C LEU A 403 -5.53 -1.41 -7.81
N GLN A 404 -6.66 -0.97 -8.34
CA GLN A 404 -7.96 -1.17 -7.71
C GLN A 404 -8.37 -2.65 -7.72
N PRO A 405 -9.22 -3.09 -6.79
CA PRO A 405 -9.59 -4.50 -6.63
C PRO A 405 -10.16 -5.11 -7.91
N TRP A 406 -10.94 -4.31 -8.68
CA TRP A 406 -11.57 -4.79 -9.91
C TRP A 406 -10.58 -5.03 -11.06
N VAL A 407 -9.46 -4.30 -11.12
CA VAL A 407 -8.39 -4.54 -12.11
C VAL A 407 -7.69 -5.86 -11.83
N LYS A 408 -7.44 -6.14 -10.54
CA LYS A 408 -6.87 -7.41 -10.08
C LYS A 408 -7.85 -8.56 -10.36
N ALA A 409 -9.13 -8.36 -10.08
CA ALA A 409 -10.18 -9.34 -10.39
C ALA A 409 -10.23 -9.63 -11.89
N GLN A 410 -10.15 -8.60 -12.74
CA GLN A 410 -10.07 -8.77 -14.18
C GLN A 410 -8.82 -9.57 -14.59
N ALA A 411 -7.65 -9.29 -14.01
CA ALA A 411 -6.43 -10.05 -14.26
C ALA A 411 -6.57 -11.54 -13.88
N LEU A 412 -7.16 -11.82 -12.71
CA LEU A 412 -7.48 -13.16 -12.25
C LEU A 412 -8.44 -13.89 -13.20
N GLN A 413 -9.48 -13.21 -13.67
CA GLN A 413 -10.42 -13.77 -14.65
C GLN A 413 -9.75 -14.07 -15.99
N GLN A 414 -8.89 -13.17 -16.49
CA GLN A 414 -8.17 -13.41 -17.74
C GLN A 414 -7.15 -14.55 -17.63
N ASP A 415 -6.44 -14.67 -16.50
CA ASP A 415 -5.56 -15.81 -16.21
C ASP A 415 -6.35 -17.12 -16.18
N SER A 416 -7.51 -17.13 -15.52
CA SER A 416 -8.40 -18.29 -15.44
C SER A 416 -8.90 -18.70 -16.83
N LEU A 417 -9.40 -17.76 -17.64
CA LEU A 417 -9.84 -18.01 -19.01
C LEU A 417 -8.73 -18.53 -19.92
N LEU A 418 -7.50 -18.02 -19.76
CA LEU A 418 -6.34 -18.51 -20.50
C LEU A 418 -6.04 -19.97 -20.13
N GLN A 419 -6.02 -20.30 -18.83
CA GLN A 419 -5.83 -21.66 -18.35
C GLN A 419 -6.93 -22.60 -18.87
N GLN A 420 -8.21 -22.21 -18.79
CA GLN A 420 -9.33 -23.00 -19.33
C GLN A 420 -9.17 -23.28 -20.82
N ARG A 421 -8.75 -22.30 -21.62
CA ARG A 421 -8.52 -22.46 -23.06
C ARG A 421 -7.36 -23.40 -23.35
N LEU A 422 -6.27 -23.30 -22.59
CA LEU A 422 -5.11 -24.20 -22.72
C LEU A 422 -5.51 -25.64 -22.38
N GLU A 423 -6.29 -25.84 -21.31
CA GLU A 423 -6.79 -27.16 -20.93
C GLU A 423 -7.79 -27.75 -21.93
N PHE A 424 -8.65 -26.90 -22.50
CA PHE A 424 -9.55 -27.29 -23.58
C PHE A 424 -8.77 -27.74 -24.83
N GLN A 425 -7.78 -26.95 -25.26
CA GLN A 425 -6.91 -27.29 -26.39
C GLN A 425 -6.09 -28.55 -26.14
N SER A 426 -5.54 -28.70 -24.92
CA SER A 426 -4.81 -29.88 -24.49
C SER A 426 -5.71 -31.13 -24.54
N SER A 427 -6.92 -31.04 -23.99
CA SER A 427 -7.91 -32.13 -23.99
C SER A 427 -8.28 -32.57 -25.41
N ILE A 428 -8.49 -31.62 -26.33
CA ILE A 428 -8.74 -31.93 -27.75
C ILE A 428 -7.53 -32.57 -28.42
N THR A 429 -6.33 -32.05 -28.16
CA THR A 429 -5.10 -32.57 -28.75
C THR A 429 -4.83 -34.00 -28.29
N HIS A 430 -5.03 -34.29 -27.01
CA HIS A 430 -4.95 -35.65 -26.47
C HIS A 430 -6.02 -36.58 -27.07
N ALA A 431 -7.25 -36.09 -27.28
CA ALA A 431 -8.32 -36.88 -27.88
C ALA A 431 -8.02 -37.22 -29.36
N LEU A 432 -7.49 -36.26 -30.12
CA LEU A 432 -7.16 -36.44 -31.54
C LEU A 432 -5.81 -37.15 -31.78
N GLY A 433 -4.87 -37.05 -30.84
CA GLY A 433 -3.49 -37.55 -30.99
C GLY A 433 -3.17 -38.87 -30.30
N SER A 434 -4.06 -39.41 -29.47
CA SER A 434 -3.83 -40.69 -28.78
C SER A 434 -4.16 -41.90 -29.67
N VAL A 435 -3.28 -42.91 -29.69
CA VAL A 435 -3.52 -44.17 -30.42
C VAL A 435 -4.74 -44.92 -29.85
N GLU A 436 -5.05 -44.72 -28.57
CA GLU A 436 -6.26 -45.25 -27.90
C GLU A 436 -7.57 -44.71 -28.49
N SER A 437 -7.63 -43.47 -29.00
CA SER A 437 -8.85 -42.94 -29.61
C SER A 437 -9.23 -43.62 -30.93
N LEU A 438 -8.29 -44.34 -31.56
CA LEU A 438 -8.54 -45.16 -32.74
C LEU A 438 -9.17 -46.53 -32.42
N PHE A 439 -9.00 -47.04 -31.19
CA PHE A 439 -9.40 -48.41 -30.82
C PHE A 439 -10.47 -48.50 -29.73
N THR A 440 -10.68 -47.43 -28.93
CA THR A 440 -11.72 -47.35 -27.90
C THR A 440 -12.50 -46.04 -28.00
N PRO A 441 -13.67 -46.03 -28.67
CA PRO A 441 -14.48 -44.82 -28.85
C PRO A 441 -15.18 -44.31 -27.58
N SER A 442 -15.05 -45.01 -26.45
CA SER A 442 -15.78 -44.75 -25.20
C SER A 442 -15.02 -43.93 -24.15
N THR A 443 -13.72 -43.69 -24.31
CA THR A 443 -12.95 -42.73 -23.48
C THR A 443 -12.82 -41.40 -24.20
N LEU A 444 -13.96 -40.77 -24.49
CA LEU A 444 -13.97 -39.39 -24.96
C LEU A 444 -13.46 -38.52 -23.80
N ILE A 445 -12.26 -37.94 -23.96
CA ILE A 445 -11.71 -36.98 -23.01
C ILE A 445 -12.70 -35.81 -22.97
N GLU A 446 -13.43 -35.67 -21.87
CA GLU A 446 -14.40 -34.59 -21.72
C GLU A 446 -13.65 -33.24 -21.68
N PRO A 447 -13.95 -32.32 -22.60
CA PRO A 447 -13.24 -31.04 -22.68
C PRO A 447 -13.69 -30.02 -21.63
N PHE A 448 -14.80 -30.31 -20.92
CA PHE A 448 -15.37 -29.50 -19.86
C PHE A 448 -15.33 -30.28 -18.54
N LEU A 449 -15.35 -29.55 -17.43
CA LEU A 449 -15.66 -30.12 -16.12
C LEU A 449 -17.18 -30.21 -16.02
N LEU A 450 -17.77 -31.34 -16.43
CA LEU A 450 -19.21 -31.54 -16.42
C LEU A 450 -19.67 -32.10 -15.07
N LEU A 451 -20.54 -31.36 -14.38
CA LEU A 451 -21.21 -31.81 -13.16
C LEU A 451 -22.69 -32.09 -13.43
N ARG A 452 -23.14 -33.31 -13.13
CA ARG A 452 -24.52 -33.76 -13.26
C ARG A 452 -25.14 -33.91 -11.87
N ILE A 453 -25.97 -32.97 -11.46
CA ILE A 453 -26.38 -32.82 -10.06
C ILE A 453 -27.87 -33.10 -9.89
N ARG A 454 -28.26 -33.81 -8.83
CA ARG A 454 -29.65 -33.88 -8.36
C ARG A 454 -29.87 -32.84 -7.29
N ARG A 455 -31.00 -32.10 -7.35
CA ARG A 455 -31.34 -31.05 -6.37
C ARG A 455 -31.40 -31.57 -4.93
N ASP A 456 -31.87 -32.80 -4.74
CA ASP A 456 -31.99 -33.39 -3.39
C ASP A 456 -30.66 -33.96 -2.86
N SER A 457 -29.58 -33.92 -3.63
CA SER A 457 -28.30 -34.56 -3.27
C SER A 457 -27.09 -33.78 -3.76
N ILE A 458 -27.16 -32.45 -3.71
CA ILE A 458 -26.16 -31.53 -4.28
C ILE A 458 -24.76 -31.77 -3.72
N ILE A 459 -24.61 -31.83 -2.39
CA ILE A 459 -23.30 -32.02 -1.74
C ILE A 459 -22.70 -33.36 -2.16
N ARG A 460 -23.48 -34.45 -2.03
CA ARG A 460 -23.03 -35.81 -2.33
C ARG A 460 -22.63 -35.97 -3.80
N ASP A 461 -23.48 -35.53 -4.73
CA ASP A 461 -23.22 -35.64 -6.16
C ASP A 461 -21.99 -34.81 -6.56
N SER A 462 -21.77 -33.66 -5.90
CA SER A 462 -20.59 -32.81 -6.10
C SER A 462 -19.32 -33.49 -5.59
N MET A 463 -19.33 -34.07 -4.38
CA MET A 463 -18.18 -34.79 -3.85
C MET A 463 -17.80 -36.00 -4.70
N GLU A 464 -18.77 -36.85 -5.04
CA GLU A 464 -18.53 -38.06 -5.84
C GLU A 464 -17.94 -37.69 -7.21
N GLN A 465 -18.42 -36.61 -7.86
CA GLN A 465 -17.92 -36.21 -9.17
C GLN A 465 -16.60 -35.47 -9.11
N LEU A 466 -16.42 -34.51 -8.21
CA LEU A 466 -15.20 -33.70 -8.14
C LEU A 466 -14.00 -34.54 -7.67
N SER A 467 -14.20 -35.52 -6.78
CA SER A 467 -13.13 -36.42 -6.33
C SER A 467 -12.61 -37.36 -7.43
N LEU A 468 -13.42 -37.64 -8.46
CA LEU A 468 -13.03 -38.47 -9.60
C LEU A 468 -12.32 -37.68 -10.71
N GLN A 469 -12.28 -36.36 -10.63
CA GLN A 469 -11.74 -35.50 -11.67
C GLN A 469 -10.23 -35.33 -11.52
N ASN A 470 -9.50 -35.69 -12.57
CA ASN A 470 -8.05 -35.52 -12.61
C ASN A 470 -7.63 -34.06 -12.83
N ASN A 471 -8.52 -33.22 -13.38
CA ASN A 471 -8.23 -31.82 -13.66
C ASN A 471 -9.47 -30.94 -13.47
N LEU A 472 -9.44 -30.12 -12.42
CA LEU A 472 -10.51 -29.20 -12.03
C LEU A 472 -10.45 -27.84 -12.75
N LYS A 473 -9.38 -27.56 -13.52
CA LYS A 473 -9.17 -26.30 -14.23
C LYS A 473 -9.85 -26.25 -15.61
N LYS A 474 -10.57 -27.29 -16.00
CA LYS A 474 -11.41 -27.25 -17.20
C LYS A 474 -12.56 -26.27 -16.98
N GLN A 475 -13.10 -25.72 -18.05
CA GLN A 475 -14.28 -24.86 -17.98
C GLN A 475 -15.45 -25.66 -17.37
N LEU A 476 -16.05 -25.12 -16.31
CA LEU A 476 -17.16 -25.73 -15.58
C LEU A 476 -18.42 -25.73 -16.45
N LYS A 477 -19.18 -26.83 -16.40
CA LYS A 477 -20.55 -26.92 -16.90
C LYS A 477 -21.41 -27.69 -15.92
N VAL A 478 -22.55 -27.14 -15.52
CA VAL A 478 -23.47 -27.80 -14.59
C VAL A 478 -24.78 -28.17 -15.30
N THR A 479 -25.28 -29.36 -15.00
CA THR A 479 -26.56 -29.86 -15.51
C THR A 479 -27.36 -30.49 -14.37
N PHE A 480 -28.60 -30.04 -14.16
CA PHE A 480 -29.51 -30.69 -13.22
C PHE A 480 -30.19 -31.89 -13.89
N ILE A 481 -30.14 -33.05 -13.23
CA ILE A 481 -30.68 -34.29 -13.80
C ILE A 481 -32.21 -34.19 -13.89
N GLY A 482 -32.75 -34.37 -15.10
CA GLY A 482 -34.19 -34.31 -15.36
C GLY A 482 -34.72 -32.93 -15.75
N GLU A 483 -33.85 -31.93 -15.92
CA GLU A 483 -34.21 -30.56 -16.30
C GLU A 483 -33.64 -30.21 -17.68
N GLU A 484 -34.44 -29.56 -18.52
CA GLU A 484 -33.97 -28.98 -19.78
C GLU A 484 -33.35 -27.60 -19.50
N GLY A 485 -32.02 -27.53 -19.53
CA GLY A 485 -31.29 -26.27 -19.38
C GLY A 485 -29.96 -26.32 -20.11
N VAL A 486 -29.69 -25.30 -20.94
CA VAL A 486 -28.36 -25.07 -21.51
C VAL A 486 -27.62 -24.13 -20.57
N ASP A 487 -26.46 -24.57 -20.09
CA ASP A 487 -25.65 -23.78 -19.18
C ASP A 487 -24.94 -22.62 -19.92
N GLU A 488 -25.60 -21.47 -19.93
CA GLU A 488 -25.02 -20.18 -20.32
C GLU A 488 -24.56 -19.36 -19.09
N GLY A 489 -24.37 -20.01 -17.93
CA GLY A 489 -23.90 -19.41 -16.67
C GLY A 489 -24.96 -19.28 -15.58
N GLY A 490 -26.26 -19.26 -15.93
CA GLY A 490 -27.35 -19.22 -14.95
C GLY A 490 -27.42 -20.48 -14.08
N VAL A 491 -27.23 -21.65 -14.68
CA VAL A 491 -27.26 -22.95 -13.99
C VAL A 491 -26.07 -23.08 -13.02
N GLN A 492 -24.90 -22.56 -13.38
CA GLN A 492 -23.75 -22.52 -12.48
C GLN A 492 -24.03 -21.67 -11.24
N LYS A 493 -24.57 -20.46 -11.42
CA LYS A 493 -24.92 -19.58 -10.30
C LYS A 493 -25.91 -20.26 -9.34
N GLU A 494 -26.95 -20.88 -9.87
CA GLU A 494 -27.93 -21.63 -9.06
C GLU A 494 -27.24 -22.76 -8.28
N PHE A 495 -26.40 -23.54 -8.95
CA PHE A 495 -25.66 -24.63 -8.31
C PHE A 495 -24.82 -24.15 -7.12
N PHE A 496 -24.02 -23.10 -7.29
CA PHE A 496 -23.22 -22.55 -6.19
C PHE A 496 -24.09 -22.00 -5.06
N GLN A 497 -25.20 -21.34 -5.37
CA GLN A 497 -26.13 -20.83 -4.35
C GLN A 497 -26.72 -21.97 -3.50
N LEU A 498 -27.29 -22.98 -4.13
CA LEU A 498 -27.89 -24.12 -3.42
C LEU A 498 -26.85 -24.87 -2.59
N LEU A 499 -25.65 -25.05 -3.14
CA LEU A 499 -24.59 -25.75 -2.45
C LEU A 499 -24.14 -24.98 -1.20
N VAL A 500 -23.86 -23.67 -1.33
CA VAL A 500 -23.49 -22.83 -0.18
C VAL A 500 -24.59 -22.85 0.88
N GLN A 501 -25.87 -22.75 0.48
CA GLN A 501 -26.99 -22.82 1.42
C GLN A 501 -27.06 -24.13 2.19
N GLU A 502 -26.75 -25.28 1.56
CA GLU A 502 -26.75 -26.59 2.24
C GLU A 502 -25.57 -26.75 3.21
N ILE A 503 -24.37 -26.32 2.80
CA ILE A 503 -23.13 -26.52 3.58
C ILE A 503 -23.10 -25.68 4.87
N PHE A 504 -23.66 -24.48 4.83
CA PHE A 504 -23.67 -23.57 5.97
C PHE A 504 -24.86 -23.80 6.91
N LYS A 505 -25.66 -24.86 6.71
CA LYS A 505 -26.67 -25.28 7.69
C LYS A 505 -25.98 -25.75 8.98
N VAL A 506 -26.50 -25.29 10.11
CA VAL A 506 -26.02 -25.68 11.45
C VAL A 506 -26.06 -27.21 11.63
N ASP A 507 -27.09 -27.86 11.07
CA ASP A 507 -27.29 -29.31 11.13
C ASP A 507 -26.18 -30.12 10.43
N PHE A 508 -25.45 -29.49 9.49
CA PHE A 508 -24.33 -30.14 8.80
C PHE A 508 -23.06 -30.20 9.67
N GLY A 509 -22.98 -29.41 10.74
CA GLY A 509 -21.95 -29.56 11.77
C GLY A 509 -20.52 -29.17 11.37
N MET A 510 -20.29 -28.60 10.18
CA MET A 510 -18.97 -28.16 9.71
C MET A 510 -18.54 -26.81 10.27
N PHE A 511 -19.50 -25.89 10.44
CA PHE A 511 -19.26 -24.53 10.91
C PHE A 511 -20.17 -24.19 12.09
N ILE A 512 -19.66 -23.31 12.96
CA ILE A 512 -20.41 -22.68 14.03
C ILE A 512 -20.85 -21.30 13.54
N TYR A 513 -22.13 -20.99 13.72
CA TYR A 513 -22.69 -19.67 13.46
C TYR A 513 -22.65 -18.81 14.73
N TYR A 514 -22.01 -17.65 14.65
CA TYR A 514 -22.00 -16.65 15.72
C TYR A 514 -23.13 -15.65 15.50
N GLU A 515 -24.21 -15.75 16.27
CA GLU A 515 -25.41 -14.91 16.13
C GLU A 515 -25.11 -13.40 16.22
N ASP A 516 -24.23 -13.00 17.14
CA ASP A 516 -23.91 -11.59 17.40
C ASP A 516 -23.22 -10.92 16.21
N THR A 517 -22.39 -11.66 15.48
CA THR A 517 -21.57 -11.16 14.36
C THR A 517 -22.08 -11.61 13.01
N ARG A 518 -23.01 -12.59 12.99
CA ARG A 518 -23.56 -13.25 11.80
C ARG A 518 -22.49 -13.91 10.92
N LEU A 519 -21.42 -14.40 11.54
CA LEU A 519 -20.29 -15.02 10.88
C LEU A 519 -20.24 -16.51 11.14
N PHE A 520 -19.69 -17.25 10.17
CA PHE A 520 -19.37 -18.65 10.31
C PHE A 520 -17.90 -18.86 10.62
N TRP A 521 -17.61 -19.77 11.54
CA TRP A 521 -16.26 -20.25 11.83
C TRP A 521 -16.20 -21.76 11.80
N PHE A 522 -15.02 -22.32 11.56
CA PHE A 522 -14.82 -23.78 11.56
C PHE A 522 -15.21 -24.39 12.91
N ASN A 523 -16.03 -25.44 12.87
CA ASN A 523 -16.38 -26.19 14.06
C ASN A 523 -15.18 -27.04 14.51
N MET A 524 -14.58 -26.66 15.63
CA MET A 524 -13.42 -27.33 16.22
C MET A 524 -13.72 -28.81 16.55
N ALA A 525 -14.96 -29.11 16.90
CA ALA A 525 -15.45 -30.45 17.25
C ALA A 525 -16.14 -31.17 16.09
N SER A 526 -16.02 -30.67 14.85
CA SER A 526 -16.69 -31.28 13.70
C SER A 526 -16.25 -32.74 13.53
N LEU A 527 -17.25 -33.63 13.38
CA LEU A 527 -17.07 -35.05 13.09
C LEU A 527 -17.04 -35.34 11.59
N GLU A 528 -17.31 -34.33 10.76
CA GLU A 528 -17.25 -34.44 9.31
C GLU A 528 -15.83 -34.77 8.83
N SER A 529 -15.74 -35.46 7.70
CA SER A 529 -14.48 -35.95 7.17
C SER A 529 -13.66 -34.81 6.56
N ASP A 530 -12.39 -35.09 6.27
CA ASP A 530 -11.52 -34.13 5.60
C ASP A 530 -12.04 -33.83 4.17
N GLY A 531 -12.75 -34.78 3.54
CA GLY A 531 -13.28 -34.64 2.19
C GLY A 531 -14.34 -33.57 2.04
N GLU A 532 -15.23 -33.38 3.03
CA GLU A 532 -16.22 -32.30 3.00
C GLU A 532 -15.54 -30.93 3.10
N PHE A 533 -14.54 -30.78 3.95
CA PHE A 533 -13.78 -29.52 4.06
C PHE A 533 -13.01 -29.22 2.77
N GLU A 534 -12.37 -30.24 2.20
CA GLU A 534 -11.69 -30.13 0.90
C GLU A 534 -12.67 -29.73 -0.21
N LEU A 535 -13.87 -30.31 -0.26
CA LEU A 535 -14.92 -29.94 -1.21
C LEU A 535 -15.24 -28.44 -1.13
N ILE A 536 -15.43 -27.89 0.07
CA ILE A 536 -15.71 -26.45 0.23
C ILE A 536 -14.56 -25.60 -0.29
N GLY A 537 -13.33 -26.03 -0.01
CA GLY A 537 -12.13 -25.41 -0.57
C GLY A 537 -12.17 -25.35 -2.09
N VAL A 538 -12.43 -26.50 -2.73
CA VAL A 538 -12.57 -26.64 -4.19
C VAL A 538 -13.67 -25.73 -4.72
N ILE A 539 -14.80 -25.64 -4.04
CA ILE A 539 -15.96 -24.86 -4.47
C ILE A 539 -15.69 -23.37 -4.41
N LEU A 540 -15.07 -22.91 -3.32
CA LEU A 540 -14.64 -21.52 -3.19
C LEU A 540 -13.68 -21.16 -4.32
N ALA A 541 -12.74 -22.06 -4.64
CA ALA A 541 -11.79 -21.86 -5.72
C ALA A 541 -12.45 -21.93 -7.11
N LEU A 542 -13.38 -22.85 -7.36
CA LEU A 542 -14.14 -22.91 -8.61
C LEU A 542 -14.98 -21.66 -8.83
N ALA A 543 -15.58 -21.11 -7.78
CA ALA A 543 -16.36 -19.88 -7.89
C ALA A 543 -15.48 -18.70 -8.32
N ILE A 544 -14.31 -18.53 -7.69
CA ILE A 544 -13.32 -17.51 -8.08
C ILE A 544 -12.85 -17.73 -9.52
N TYR A 545 -12.49 -18.97 -9.86
CA TYR A 545 -11.99 -19.36 -11.18
C TYR A 545 -12.99 -19.12 -12.32
N ASN A 546 -14.29 -19.19 -12.02
CA ASN A 546 -15.37 -18.93 -12.99
C ASN A 546 -16.02 -17.53 -12.83
N GLY A 547 -15.52 -16.68 -11.93
CA GLY A 547 -16.05 -15.32 -11.72
C GLY A 547 -17.44 -15.29 -11.11
N ILE A 548 -17.77 -16.27 -10.28
CA ILE A 548 -19.06 -16.40 -9.59
C ILE A 548 -18.90 -15.89 -8.16
N ILE A 549 -19.78 -14.96 -7.79
CA ILE A 549 -19.87 -14.42 -6.44
C ILE A 549 -20.69 -15.37 -5.56
N LEU A 550 -20.20 -15.63 -4.35
CA LEU A 550 -20.81 -16.51 -3.37
C LEU A 550 -21.41 -15.74 -2.19
N ASP A 551 -22.43 -16.32 -1.57
CA ASP A 551 -23.00 -15.83 -0.31
C ASP A 551 -22.33 -16.48 0.91
N VAL A 552 -21.05 -16.22 1.11
CA VAL A 552 -20.28 -16.78 2.23
C VAL A 552 -19.98 -15.71 3.27
N HIS A 553 -20.28 -16.01 4.53
CA HIS A 553 -20.11 -15.06 5.66
C HIS A 553 -18.97 -15.49 6.57
N PHE A 554 -17.77 -15.60 6.01
CA PHE A 554 -16.56 -15.87 6.79
C PHE A 554 -15.95 -14.58 7.34
N PRO A 555 -15.30 -14.62 8.52
CA PRO A 555 -14.50 -13.51 9.01
C PRO A 555 -13.28 -13.26 8.11
N LEU A 556 -12.70 -12.05 8.18
CA LEU A 556 -11.49 -11.67 7.46
C LEU A 556 -10.32 -12.66 7.72
N ALA A 557 -10.30 -13.26 8.91
CA ALA A 557 -9.34 -14.28 9.33
C ALA A 557 -9.21 -15.45 8.33
N VAL A 558 -10.31 -15.91 7.73
CA VAL A 558 -10.27 -17.03 6.75
C VAL A 558 -9.47 -16.62 5.52
N TYR A 559 -9.75 -15.43 4.98
CA TYR A 559 -9.09 -14.90 3.78
C TYR A 559 -7.62 -14.55 4.04
N LYS A 560 -7.30 -14.04 5.24
CA LYS A 560 -5.92 -13.88 5.70
C LYS A 560 -5.17 -15.20 5.66
N LYS A 561 -5.75 -16.26 6.23
CA LYS A 561 -5.13 -17.59 6.25
C LYS A 561 -4.96 -18.19 4.85
N LEU A 562 -5.93 -18.00 3.95
CA LEU A 562 -5.82 -18.43 2.54
C LEU A 562 -4.64 -17.76 1.82
N LEU A 563 -4.37 -16.48 2.13
CA LEU A 563 -3.28 -15.70 1.55
C LEU A 563 -1.97 -15.77 2.36
N GLY A 564 -1.91 -16.53 3.45
CA GLY A 564 -0.72 -16.67 4.30
C GLY A 564 -0.43 -15.49 5.24
N PHE A 565 -1.39 -14.58 5.45
CA PHE A 565 -1.28 -13.50 6.43
C PHE A 565 -1.49 -14.01 7.86
N LYS A 566 -0.81 -13.38 8.83
CA LYS A 566 -0.98 -13.67 10.25
C LYS A 566 -2.32 -13.13 10.76
N THR A 567 -2.98 -13.91 11.61
CA THR A 567 -4.15 -13.51 12.38
C THR A 567 -3.74 -12.91 13.73
N GLY A 568 -4.54 -11.99 14.27
CA GLY A 568 -4.28 -11.32 15.54
C GLY A 568 -5.55 -11.04 16.35
N ILE A 569 -5.41 -10.25 17.42
CA ILE A 569 -6.53 -9.94 18.35
C ILE A 569 -7.70 -9.22 17.66
N ARG A 570 -7.42 -8.42 16.63
CA ARG A 570 -8.46 -7.74 15.83
C ARG A 570 -9.32 -8.74 15.05
N ASP A 571 -8.71 -9.79 14.53
CA ASP A 571 -9.44 -10.85 13.84
C ASP A 571 -10.32 -11.63 14.82
N LEU A 572 -9.86 -11.79 16.07
CA LEU A 572 -10.69 -12.39 17.13
C LEU A 572 -11.85 -11.48 17.52
N TYR A 573 -11.63 -10.16 17.56
CA TYR A 573 -12.66 -9.17 17.85
C TYR A 573 -13.80 -9.20 16.82
N GLU A 574 -13.51 -9.49 15.55
CA GLU A 574 -14.52 -9.65 14.49
C GLU A 574 -15.44 -10.85 14.75
N ILE A 575 -14.93 -11.94 15.34
CA ILE A 575 -15.67 -13.19 15.53
C ILE A 575 -16.33 -13.23 16.92
N GLN A 576 -15.55 -12.95 17.98
CA GLN A 576 -15.95 -13.00 19.39
C GLN A 576 -15.61 -11.68 20.09
N PRO A 577 -16.41 -10.61 19.88
CA PRO A 577 -16.09 -9.27 20.38
C PRO A 577 -15.91 -9.22 21.91
N ASP A 578 -16.79 -9.90 22.66
CA ASP A 578 -16.73 -9.92 24.14
C ASP A 578 -15.49 -10.64 24.68
N TYR A 579 -15.12 -11.75 24.05
CA TYR A 579 -13.95 -12.52 24.45
C TYR A 579 -12.66 -11.75 24.14
N ALA A 580 -12.57 -11.15 22.95
CA ALA A 580 -11.46 -10.28 22.59
C ALA A 580 -11.33 -9.11 23.57
N ARG A 581 -12.43 -8.40 23.89
CA ARG A 581 -12.43 -7.32 24.90
C ARG A 581 -11.90 -7.79 26.25
N SER A 582 -12.29 -8.99 26.66
CA SER A 582 -11.83 -9.59 27.92
C SER A 582 -10.32 -9.82 27.90
N LEU A 583 -9.76 -10.41 26.84
CA LEU A 583 -8.31 -10.58 26.69
C LEU A 583 -7.56 -9.25 26.69
N ILE A 584 -8.07 -8.26 25.96
CA ILE A 584 -7.48 -6.92 25.91
C ILE A 584 -7.50 -6.26 27.29
N SER A 585 -8.58 -6.44 28.05
CA SER A 585 -8.69 -5.85 29.38
C SER A 585 -7.62 -6.37 30.34
N LEU A 586 -7.08 -7.58 30.13
CA LEU A 586 -5.98 -8.12 30.92
C LEU A 586 -4.71 -7.27 30.79
N LEU A 587 -4.45 -6.69 29.61
CA LEU A 587 -3.29 -5.80 29.37
C LEU A 587 -3.39 -4.46 30.12
N SER A 588 -4.60 -4.07 30.51
CA SER A 588 -4.83 -2.81 31.23
C SER A 588 -4.70 -2.93 32.75
N ILE A 589 -4.57 -4.16 33.28
CA ILE A 589 -4.42 -4.42 34.71
C ILE A 589 -2.98 -4.17 35.11
N THR A 590 -2.76 -3.16 35.95
CA THR A 590 -1.44 -2.79 36.48
C THR A 590 -1.20 -3.27 37.92
N ASP A 591 -2.26 -3.74 38.60
CA ASP A 591 -2.23 -4.21 39.98
C ASP A 591 -2.05 -5.73 40.01
N SER A 592 -0.92 -6.19 40.56
CA SER A 592 -0.55 -7.61 40.62
C SER A 592 -1.49 -8.43 41.49
N GLU A 593 -1.94 -7.91 42.64
CA GLU A 593 -2.86 -8.64 43.53
C GLU A 593 -4.20 -8.88 42.82
N ARG A 594 -4.70 -7.85 42.14
CA ARG A 594 -5.93 -7.95 41.33
C ARG A 594 -5.78 -8.89 40.14
N PHE A 595 -4.59 -9.00 39.55
CA PHE A 595 -4.33 -9.92 38.45
C PHE A 595 -4.31 -11.38 38.94
N ASP A 596 -3.63 -11.64 40.05
CA ASP A 596 -3.51 -12.98 40.65
C ASP A 596 -4.87 -13.55 41.06
N ASP A 597 -5.80 -12.69 41.51
CA ASP A 597 -7.19 -13.06 41.82
C ASP A 597 -7.95 -13.68 40.62
N LEU A 598 -7.50 -13.44 39.38
CA LEU A 598 -8.11 -14.03 38.18
C LEU A 598 -7.78 -15.53 38.03
N CYS A 599 -6.73 -16.02 38.70
CA CYS A 599 -6.30 -17.43 38.68
C CYS A 599 -6.16 -18.02 37.27
N LEU A 600 -5.71 -17.21 36.31
CA LEU A 600 -5.51 -17.64 34.92
C LEU A 600 -4.28 -18.55 34.82
N THR A 601 -4.37 -19.57 33.97
CA THR A 601 -3.26 -20.46 33.60
C THR A 601 -3.10 -20.49 32.10
N PHE A 602 -2.01 -21.07 31.59
CA PHE A 602 -1.79 -21.29 30.14
C PHE A 602 -2.67 -22.43 29.59
N SER A 603 -3.97 -22.37 29.86
CA SER A 603 -4.98 -23.32 29.40
C SER A 603 -6.28 -22.59 29.03
N THR A 604 -7.10 -23.23 28.20
CA THR A 604 -8.46 -22.80 27.86
C THR A 604 -9.43 -23.96 28.02
N THR A 605 -10.73 -23.67 28.06
CA THR A 605 -11.77 -24.70 28.15
C THR A 605 -12.66 -24.64 26.93
N ILE A 606 -12.89 -25.78 26.30
CA ILE A 606 -13.87 -25.92 25.22
C ILE A 606 -15.03 -26.80 25.67
N ASN A 607 -16.22 -26.47 25.20
CA ASN A 607 -17.40 -27.30 25.40
C ASN A 607 -17.64 -28.12 24.14
N ASN A 608 -17.35 -29.42 24.21
CA ASN A 608 -17.63 -30.38 23.16
C ASN A 608 -18.87 -31.19 23.54
N PHE A 609 -20.01 -30.86 22.94
CA PHE A 609 -21.28 -31.58 23.13
C PHE A 609 -21.73 -31.72 24.61
N GLY A 610 -21.42 -30.72 25.45
CA GLY A 610 -21.75 -30.71 26.87
C GLY A 610 -20.61 -31.17 27.79
N GLU A 611 -19.51 -31.69 27.24
CA GLU A 611 -18.31 -32.05 27.99
C GLU A 611 -17.27 -30.91 27.91
N PHE A 612 -16.83 -30.43 29.08
CA PHE A 612 -15.79 -29.42 29.17
C PHE A 612 -14.42 -30.08 29.13
N GLN A 613 -13.62 -29.75 28.11
CA GLN A 613 -12.25 -30.20 27.95
C GLN A 613 -11.29 -29.03 28.19
N VAL A 614 -10.33 -29.23 29.10
CA VAL A 614 -9.21 -28.31 29.31
C VAL A 614 -8.16 -28.57 28.25
N ILE A 615 -7.76 -27.52 27.54
CA ILE A 615 -6.73 -27.55 26.50
C ILE A 615 -5.56 -26.68 26.95
N ALA A 616 -4.36 -27.24 26.92
CA ALA A 616 -3.13 -26.49 27.11
C ALA A 616 -2.90 -25.53 25.92
N LEU A 617 -2.67 -24.25 26.23
CA LEU A 617 -2.32 -23.22 25.24
C LEU A 617 -0.81 -23.08 25.04
N SER A 618 -0.01 -23.67 25.93
CA SER A 618 1.38 -23.29 26.13
C SER A 618 2.26 -23.40 24.87
N PRO A 619 3.20 -22.46 24.66
CA PRO A 619 4.34 -22.70 23.80
C PRO A 619 5.18 -23.84 24.39
N GLU A 620 6.05 -24.47 23.60
CA GLU A 620 6.94 -25.57 24.06
C GLU A 620 7.79 -25.21 25.30
N SER A 621 7.83 -23.94 25.69
CA SER A 621 8.57 -23.39 26.84
C SER A 621 7.77 -23.18 28.14
N TYR A 622 6.43 -23.30 28.16
CA TYR A 622 5.60 -23.11 29.38
C TYR A 622 4.78 -24.38 29.71
N ASN A 623 4.49 -24.60 30.98
CA ASN A 623 3.56 -25.67 31.40
C ASN A 623 2.11 -25.16 31.38
N ALA A 624 1.15 -26.04 31.11
CA ALA A 624 -0.28 -25.68 31.05
C ALA A 624 -0.82 -25.12 32.38
N ASP A 625 -0.27 -25.60 33.50
CA ASP A 625 -0.65 -25.20 34.86
C ASP A 625 0.09 -23.95 35.36
N GLU A 626 0.95 -23.37 34.55
CA GLU A 626 1.73 -22.18 34.92
C GLU A 626 0.81 -20.95 35.03
N PRO A 627 0.94 -20.12 36.08
CA PRO A 627 0.09 -18.95 36.25
C PRO A 627 0.41 -17.89 35.20
N VAL A 628 -0.65 -17.26 34.70
CA VAL A 628 -0.50 -16.03 33.92
C VAL A 628 -0.24 -14.89 34.91
N THR A 629 0.74 -14.05 34.60
CA THR A 629 1.15 -12.87 35.37
C THR A 629 1.16 -11.64 34.46
N ILE A 630 1.31 -10.44 35.03
CA ILE A 630 1.40 -9.19 34.27
C ILE A 630 2.57 -9.22 33.27
N GLU A 631 3.68 -9.88 33.60
CA GLU A 631 4.86 -9.97 32.72
C GLU A 631 4.65 -10.91 31.52
N ASN A 632 3.82 -11.95 31.67
CA ASN A 632 3.64 -12.99 30.66
C ASN A 632 2.25 -12.96 29.97
N VAL A 633 1.34 -12.05 30.37
CA VAL A 633 -0.03 -11.95 29.83
C VAL A 633 -0.07 -11.79 28.31
N GLN A 634 0.88 -11.06 27.72
CA GLN A 634 0.96 -10.91 26.26
C GLN A 634 1.21 -12.26 25.58
N ILE A 635 2.08 -13.10 26.17
CA ILE A 635 2.38 -14.44 25.66
C ILE A 635 1.12 -15.32 25.76
N TYR A 636 0.37 -15.23 26.87
CA TYR A 636 -0.91 -15.94 27.01
C TYR A 636 -1.91 -15.55 25.91
N ILE A 637 -2.07 -14.26 25.63
CA ILE A 637 -2.95 -13.75 24.57
C ILE A 637 -2.51 -14.27 23.19
N ASP A 638 -1.21 -14.17 22.88
CA ASP A 638 -0.66 -14.65 21.60
C ASP A 638 -0.86 -16.17 21.43
N CYS A 639 -0.70 -16.94 22.51
CA CYS A 639 -0.95 -18.38 22.52
C CYS A 639 -2.41 -18.73 22.29
N TYR A 640 -3.34 -17.99 22.91
CA TYR A 640 -4.77 -18.17 22.67
C TYR A 640 -5.13 -17.86 21.21
N ILE A 641 -4.62 -16.76 20.65
CA ILE A 641 -4.86 -16.37 19.25
C ILE A 641 -4.35 -17.46 18.30
N ASP A 642 -3.12 -17.94 18.48
CA ASP A 642 -2.56 -19.02 17.66
C ASP A 642 -3.37 -20.31 17.81
N TRP A 643 -3.77 -20.66 19.03
CA TRP A 643 -4.62 -21.82 19.25
C TRP A 643 -5.97 -21.70 18.53
N PHE A 644 -6.68 -20.58 18.71
CA PHE A 644 -8.00 -20.37 18.14
C PHE A 644 -7.96 -20.37 16.60
N PHE A 645 -7.02 -19.64 15.99
CA PHE A 645 -6.97 -19.49 14.53
C PHE A 645 -6.24 -20.62 13.82
N ASN A 646 -5.29 -21.31 14.46
CA ASN A 646 -4.43 -22.28 13.80
C ASN A 646 -4.57 -23.69 14.38
N LYS A 647 -4.30 -23.88 15.68
CA LYS A 647 -4.20 -25.24 16.26
C LYS A 647 -5.56 -25.93 16.36
N SER A 648 -6.59 -25.23 16.83
CA SER A 648 -7.92 -25.77 17.12
C SER A 648 -8.67 -26.28 15.88
N ILE A 649 -8.36 -25.72 14.71
CA ILE A 649 -9.02 -26.03 13.43
C ILE A 649 -8.04 -26.61 12.40
N LYS A 650 -6.84 -27.03 12.82
CA LYS A 650 -5.76 -27.40 11.90
C LYS A 650 -6.20 -28.45 10.88
N ARG A 651 -6.88 -29.51 11.30
CA ARG A 651 -7.36 -30.59 10.42
C ARG A 651 -8.31 -30.04 9.35
N GLN A 652 -9.37 -29.38 9.81
CA GLN A 652 -10.44 -28.85 8.97
C GLN A 652 -9.91 -27.80 7.98
N PHE A 653 -9.11 -26.86 8.49
CA PHE A 653 -8.55 -25.79 7.66
C PHE A 653 -7.52 -26.30 6.67
N THR A 654 -6.69 -27.28 7.03
CA THR A 654 -5.73 -27.86 6.07
C THR A 654 -6.44 -28.54 4.91
N ALA A 655 -7.50 -29.32 5.15
CA ALA A 655 -8.29 -29.92 4.09
C ALA A 655 -8.96 -28.87 3.20
N PHE A 656 -9.61 -27.87 3.81
CA PHE A 656 -10.18 -26.72 3.11
C PHE A 656 -9.15 -25.95 2.26
N TYR A 657 -7.97 -25.68 2.82
CA TYR A 657 -6.89 -24.99 2.12
C TYR A 657 -6.35 -25.80 0.95
N ASN A 658 -6.20 -27.12 1.09
CA ASN A 658 -5.77 -28.00 0.01
C ASN A 658 -6.75 -27.99 -1.15
N GLY A 659 -8.06 -28.09 -0.85
CA GLY A 659 -9.12 -27.97 -1.84
C GLY A 659 -9.07 -26.62 -2.57
N PHE A 660 -8.86 -25.53 -1.83
CA PHE A 660 -8.74 -24.20 -2.41
C PHE A 660 -7.53 -24.06 -3.34
N GLN A 661 -6.36 -24.51 -2.89
CA GLN A 661 -5.09 -24.45 -3.64
C GLN A 661 -5.09 -25.32 -4.90
N SER A 662 -5.94 -26.36 -4.97
CA SER A 662 -6.02 -27.27 -6.13
C SER A 662 -6.32 -26.54 -7.45
N ILE A 663 -7.04 -25.42 -7.39
CA ILE A 663 -7.38 -24.57 -8.54
C ILE A 663 -6.71 -23.21 -8.40
N CYS A 664 -6.82 -22.61 -7.21
CA CYS A 664 -6.45 -21.24 -6.90
C CYS A 664 -5.06 -21.15 -6.22
N GLY A 665 -4.03 -21.76 -6.81
CA GLY A 665 -2.65 -21.73 -6.28
C GLY A 665 -1.65 -20.88 -7.08
N GLY A 666 -2.13 -19.97 -7.93
CA GLY A 666 -1.29 -19.19 -8.83
C GLY A 666 -0.99 -17.76 -8.36
N ARG A 667 0.02 -17.13 -8.97
CA ARG A 667 0.44 -15.74 -8.72
C ARG A 667 -0.67 -14.69 -8.84
N ALA A 668 -1.78 -15.01 -9.50
CA ALA A 668 -2.91 -14.10 -9.64
C ALA A 668 -3.58 -13.77 -8.30
N LEU A 669 -3.57 -14.71 -7.35
CA LEU A 669 -4.13 -14.47 -6.03
C LEU A 669 -3.24 -13.61 -5.14
N GLU A 670 -1.92 -13.63 -5.37
CA GLU A 670 -0.96 -12.80 -4.64
C GLU A 670 -1.15 -11.30 -4.90
N LEU A 671 -1.97 -10.94 -5.91
CA LEU A 671 -2.33 -9.55 -6.21
C LEU A 671 -3.26 -8.94 -5.14
N PHE A 672 -3.99 -9.76 -4.40
CA PHE A 672 -5.05 -9.30 -3.50
C PHE A 672 -4.57 -9.21 -2.05
N SER A 673 -5.02 -8.16 -1.37
CA SER A 673 -5.09 -8.14 0.09
C SER A 673 -6.28 -8.96 0.58
N PRO A 674 -6.33 -9.36 1.86
CA PRO A 674 -7.44 -10.11 2.42
C PRO A 674 -8.81 -9.46 2.20
N GLN A 675 -8.92 -8.14 2.39
CA GLN A 675 -10.16 -7.38 2.20
C GLN A 675 -10.61 -7.39 0.73
N GLU A 676 -9.68 -7.25 -0.21
CA GLU A 676 -9.99 -7.30 -1.63
C GLU A 676 -10.41 -8.71 -2.06
N LEU A 677 -9.82 -9.76 -1.47
CA LEU A 677 -10.24 -11.14 -1.72
C LEU A 677 -11.68 -11.39 -1.24
N VAL A 678 -12.10 -10.79 -0.12
CA VAL A 678 -13.53 -10.80 0.29
C VAL A 678 -14.40 -10.21 -0.81
N GLN A 679 -14.02 -9.06 -1.39
CA GLN A 679 -14.81 -8.42 -2.45
C GLN A 679 -14.86 -9.26 -3.73
N VAL A 680 -13.80 -10.00 -4.06
CA VAL A 680 -13.78 -10.92 -5.22
C VAL A 680 -14.77 -12.06 -5.00
N ILE A 681 -14.80 -12.62 -3.79
CA ILE A 681 -15.57 -13.82 -3.47
C ILE A 681 -17.03 -13.47 -3.18
N CYS A 682 -17.28 -12.45 -2.37
CA CYS A 682 -18.58 -12.12 -1.81
C CYS A 682 -19.28 -10.94 -2.52
N GLY A 683 -18.56 -10.22 -3.38
CA GLY A 683 -19.05 -9.01 -4.01
C GLY A 683 -19.02 -7.80 -3.06
N SER A 684 -19.73 -6.74 -3.43
CA SER A 684 -19.89 -5.55 -2.59
C SER A 684 -21.06 -5.70 -1.61
N SER A 685 -20.93 -5.11 -0.42
CA SER A 685 -22.02 -4.98 0.55
C SER A 685 -22.84 -3.69 0.36
N GLU A 686 -22.36 -2.74 -0.44
CA GLU A 686 -22.98 -1.43 -0.63
C GLU A 686 -24.15 -1.50 -1.63
N PHE A 687 -25.37 -1.43 -1.11
CA PHE A 687 -26.58 -1.39 -1.92
C PHE A 687 -26.92 0.05 -2.33
N ASP A 688 -26.38 0.49 -3.48
CA ASP A 688 -26.72 1.78 -4.09
C ASP A 688 -27.74 1.62 -5.24
N LEU A 689 -29.02 1.76 -4.89
CA LEU A 689 -30.12 1.70 -5.84
C LEU A 689 -30.02 2.80 -6.91
N ASP A 690 -29.52 4.00 -6.58
CA ASP A 690 -29.43 5.10 -7.53
C ASP A 690 -28.43 4.80 -8.64
N SER A 691 -27.31 4.17 -8.31
CA SER A 691 -26.36 3.65 -9.31
C SER A 691 -27.01 2.65 -10.27
N LEU A 692 -27.84 1.71 -9.76
CA LEU A 692 -28.58 0.76 -10.61
C LEU A 692 -29.52 1.48 -11.58
N ILE A 693 -30.29 2.45 -11.07
CA ILE A 693 -31.26 3.22 -11.85
C ILE A 693 -30.57 4.01 -12.96
N ASN A 694 -29.42 4.61 -12.66
CA ASN A 694 -28.66 5.41 -13.60
C ASN A 694 -28.01 4.56 -14.70
N ALA A 695 -27.60 3.32 -14.37
CA ALA A 695 -27.02 2.39 -15.33
C ALA A 695 -28.06 1.61 -16.17
N THR A 696 -29.33 1.60 -15.74
CA THR A 696 -30.39 0.82 -16.38
C THR A 696 -30.65 1.26 -17.83
N ARG A 697 -30.71 0.28 -18.73
CA ARG A 697 -31.07 0.48 -20.15
C ARG A 697 -32.54 0.16 -20.37
N TYR A 698 -33.17 0.91 -21.28
CA TYR A 698 -34.58 0.72 -21.64
C TYR A 698 -34.68 0.27 -23.09
N GLN A 699 -35.47 -0.78 -23.35
CA GLN A 699 -35.61 -1.41 -24.66
C GLN A 699 -37.09 -1.66 -25.01
N ASP A 700 -37.35 -2.18 -26.22
CA ASP A 700 -38.69 -2.52 -26.73
C ASP A 700 -39.73 -1.39 -26.68
N GLY A 701 -39.28 -0.14 -26.81
CA GLY A 701 -40.15 1.04 -26.82
C GLY A 701 -40.35 1.68 -25.44
N TYR A 702 -39.72 1.17 -24.38
CA TYR A 702 -39.55 1.93 -23.15
C TYR A 702 -38.37 2.88 -23.22
N THR A 703 -38.52 3.97 -22.48
CA THR A 703 -37.50 4.98 -22.21
C THR A 703 -37.53 5.32 -20.72
N LYS A 704 -36.47 5.99 -20.23
CA LYS A 704 -36.43 6.51 -18.85
C LYS A 704 -37.65 7.40 -18.51
N ASP A 705 -38.25 8.02 -19.52
CA ASP A 705 -39.39 8.92 -19.36
C ASP A 705 -40.76 8.27 -19.40
N SER A 706 -40.83 6.98 -19.73
CA SER A 706 -42.09 6.23 -19.82
C SER A 706 -42.80 6.18 -18.46
N GLU A 707 -44.11 6.38 -18.44
CA GLU A 707 -44.89 6.49 -17.20
C GLU A 707 -44.80 5.22 -16.34
N THR A 708 -44.96 4.05 -16.97
CA THR A 708 -44.79 2.74 -16.31
C THR A 708 -43.40 2.54 -15.71
N VAL A 709 -42.35 3.04 -16.36
CA VAL A 709 -40.97 2.99 -15.86
C VAL A 709 -40.78 3.91 -14.65
N LYS A 710 -41.37 5.11 -14.68
CA LYS A 710 -41.37 6.03 -13.54
C LYS A 710 -42.09 5.40 -12.34
N TYR A 711 -43.27 4.83 -12.55
CA TYR A 711 -43.99 4.09 -11.51
C TYR A 711 -43.21 2.92 -10.95
N PHE A 712 -42.55 2.15 -11.81
CA PHE A 712 -41.68 1.05 -11.39
C PHE A 712 -40.60 1.54 -10.41
N TRP A 713 -39.82 2.56 -10.78
CA TRP A 713 -38.74 3.04 -9.91
C TRP A 713 -39.23 3.74 -8.65
N GLU A 714 -40.36 4.46 -8.70
CA GLU A 714 -40.99 4.99 -7.49
C GLU A 714 -41.37 3.87 -6.52
N ILE A 715 -41.95 2.78 -7.01
CA ILE A 715 -42.31 1.63 -6.17
C ILE A 715 -41.08 0.95 -5.59
N VAL A 716 -40.04 0.73 -6.40
CA VAL A 716 -38.80 0.06 -5.94
C VAL A 716 -38.06 0.90 -4.89
N ARG A 717 -38.09 2.23 -5.00
CA ARG A 717 -37.51 3.13 -3.97
C ARG A 717 -38.25 3.06 -2.63
N GLU A 718 -39.54 2.72 -2.64
CA GLU A 718 -40.35 2.55 -1.43
C GLU A 718 -40.15 1.18 -0.77
N PHE A 719 -39.56 0.21 -1.46
CA PHE A 719 -39.24 -1.10 -0.91
C PHE A 719 -38.11 -1.05 0.12
N ASP A 720 -38.13 -1.97 1.07
CA ASP A 720 -36.99 -2.24 1.93
C ASP A 720 -35.86 -2.93 1.15
N VAL A 721 -34.65 -2.91 1.71
CA VAL A 721 -33.45 -3.46 1.04
C VAL A 721 -33.63 -4.94 0.71
N ASP A 722 -34.32 -5.70 1.55
CA ASP A 722 -34.57 -7.13 1.31
C ASP A 722 -35.47 -7.35 0.08
N THR A 723 -36.53 -6.55 -0.09
CA THR A 723 -37.37 -6.64 -1.28
C THR A 723 -36.68 -6.10 -2.54
N GLN A 724 -35.81 -5.09 -2.40
CA GLN A 724 -34.97 -4.62 -3.50
C GLN A 724 -33.96 -5.70 -3.93
N LYS A 725 -33.39 -6.46 -2.99
CA LYS A 725 -32.55 -7.63 -3.29
C LYS A 725 -33.32 -8.76 -3.95
N LYS A 726 -34.59 -9.00 -3.58
CA LYS A 726 -35.47 -9.94 -4.29
C LYS A 726 -35.70 -9.52 -5.74
N LEU A 727 -35.86 -8.22 -6.01
CA LEU A 727 -35.92 -7.72 -7.39
C LEU A 727 -34.62 -7.98 -8.14
N LEU A 728 -33.47 -7.73 -7.50
CA LEU A 728 -32.18 -8.00 -8.11
C LEU A 728 -32.02 -9.49 -8.47
N PHE A 729 -32.41 -10.37 -7.54
CA PHE A 729 -32.42 -11.81 -7.76
C PHE A 729 -33.37 -12.20 -8.90
N PHE A 730 -34.59 -11.65 -8.91
CA PHE A 730 -35.58 -11.91 -9.94
C PHE A 730 -35.08 -11.59 -11.35
N VAL A 731 -34.35 -10.49 -11.50
CA VAL A 731 -33.87 -10.03 -12.83
C VAL A 731 -32.53 -10.62 -13.21
N THR A 732 -31.63 -10.89 -12.26
CA THR A 732 -30.23 -11.27 -12.57
C THR A 732 -29.86 -12.70 -12.16
N GLY A 733 -30.76 -13.40 -11.47
CA GLY A 733 -30.48 -14.71 -10.84
C GLY A 733 -29.55 -14.63 -9.63
N SER A 734 -29.26 -13.42 -9.14
CA SER A 734 -28.39 -13.17 -7.99
C SER A 734 -28.85 -11.93 -7.23
N ASP A 735 -28.84 -11.99 -5.90
CA ASP A 735 -29.03 -10.82 -5.03
C ASP A 735 -27.69 -10.16 -4.66
N ARG A 736 -26.57 -10.67 -5.21
CA ARG A 736 -25.22 -10.18 -4.93
C ARG A 736 -24.86 -8.99 -5.79
N ILE A 737 -24.11 -8.06 -5.19
CA ILE A 737 -23.67 -6.85 -5.84
C ILE A 737 -22.26 -7.09 -6.40
N PRO A 738 -21.99 -6.82 -7.68
CA PRO A 738 -20.63 -6.88 -8.21
C PRO A 738 -19.68 -5.97 -7.44
N MET A 739 -18.38 -6.26 -7.52
CA MET A 739 -17.35 -5.47 -6.86
C MET A 739 -17.39 -3.98 -7.23
N LYS A 740 -17.76 -3.64 -8.48
CA LYS A 740 -17.92 -2.26 -8.95
C LYS A 740 -19.23 -1.59 -8.52
N GLY A 741 -20.05 -2.27 -7.72
CA GLY A 741 -21.36 -1.80 -7.29
C GLY A 741 -22.49 -2.14 -8.27
N LEU A 742 -23.71 -1.73 -7.93
CA LEU A 742 -24.91 -2.02 -8.72
C LEU A 742 -24.93 -1.35 -10.09
N GLY A 743 -24.18 -0.27 -10.29
CA GLY A 743 -24.07 0.42 -11.58
C GLY A 743 -23.35 -0.38 -12.67
N ASP A 744 -22.59 -1.43 -12.31
CA ASP A 744 -21.91 -2.31 -13.26
C ASP A 744 -22.85 -3.41 -13.82
N ILE A 745 -24.03 -3.56 -13.23
CA ILE A 745 -25.04 -4.52 -13.70
C ILE A 745 -25.71 -3.96 -14.94
N ASN A 746 -25.61 -4.69 -16.06
CA ASN A 746 -26.34 -4.38 -17.29
C ASN A 746 -27.84 -4.69 -17.14
N PHE A 747 -28.54 -3.95 -16.28
CA PHE A 747 -29.97 -4.11 -16.00
C PHE A 747 -30.80 -3.51 -17.14
N ILE A 748 -31.67 -4.32 -17.76
CA ILE A 748 -32.48 -3.90 -18.90
C ILE A 748 -33.96 -3.99 -18.55
N ILE A 749 -34.73 -2.95 -18.86
CA ILE A 749 -36.20 -2.98 -18.77
C ILE A 749 -36.78 -2.85 -20.17
N GLY A 750 -37.47 -3.90 -20.63
CA GLY A 750 -38.17 -3.92 -21.92
C GLY A 750 -39.68 -4.00 -21.77
N ARG A 751 -40.39 -3.36 -22.70
CA ARG A 751 -41.86 -3.39 -22.73
C ARG A 751 -42.37 -4.74 -23.18
N PHE A 752 -43.22 -5.36 -22.36
CA PHE A 752 -43.83 -6.65 -22.64
C PHE A 752 -45.33 -6.53 -22.95
N GLY A 753 -45.63 -5.89 -24.08
CA GLY A 753 -47.00 -5.67 -24.54
C GLY A 753 -47.75 -4.56 -23.81
N PRO A 754 -49.06 -4.41 -24.07
CA PRO A 754 -49.91 -3.40 -23.45
C PRO A 754 -50.32 -3.79 -22.01
N ASP A 755 -51.07 -2.91 -21.35
CA ASP A 755 -51.69 -3.20 -20.04
C ASP A 755 -52.43 -4.54 -20.05
N SER A 756 -52.07 -5.42 -19.13
CA SER A 756 -52.63 -6.76 -19.00
C SER A 756 -52.58 -7.24 -17.55
N ASN A 757 -53.10 -8.43 -17.27
CA ASN A 757 -52.96 -9.07 -15.95
C ASN A 757 -51.79 -10.08 -15.91
N MET A 758 -50.93 -10.06 -16.94
CA MET A 758 -49.70 -10.85 -16.93
C MET A 758 -48.81 -10.38 -15.78
N LEU A 759 -47.99 -11.27 -15.24
CA LEU A 759 -46.96 -10.90 -14.28
C LEU A 759 -45.74 -10.36 -15.02
N PRO A 760 -44.96 -9.43 -14.42
CA PRO A 760 -43.60 -9.18 -14.89
C PRO A 760 -42.81 -10.48 -14.94
N THR A 761 -42.00 -10.65 -15.98
CA THR A 761 -41.13 -11.82 -16.19
C THR A 761 -39.70 -11.37 -16.42
N ALA A 762 -38.71 -12.25 -16.24
CA ALA A 762 -37.31 -11.90 -16.45
C ALA A 762 -36.56 -12.97 -17.24
N HIS A 763 -35.57 -12.53 -18.02
CA HIS A 763 -34.52 -13.38 -18.58
C HIS A 763 -33.22 -13.10 -17.84
N THR A 764 -32.95 -13.92 -16.83
CA THR A 764 -31.81 -13.76 -15.92
C THR A 764 -30.46 -13.88 -16.60
N CYS A 765 -30.34 -14.65 -17.70
CA CYS A 765 -29.11 -14.72 -18.51
C CYS A 765 -28.70 -13.35 -19.10
N PHE A 766 -29.67 -12.46 -19.33
CA PHE A 766 -29.46 -11.16 -19.97
C PHE A 766 -29.76 -9.99 -19.03
N ASN A 767 -30.04 -10.25 -17.75
CA ASN A 767 -30.50 -9.25 -16.78
C ASN A 767 -31.67 -8.41 -17.30
N TYR A 768 -32.61 -9.07 -17.99
CA TYR A 768 -33.67 -8.42 -18.76
C TYR A 768 -35.03 -8.57 -18.08
N LEU A 769 -35.59 -7.48 -17.59
CA LEU A 769 -36.94 -7.42 -17.05
C LEU A 769 -37.95 -7.09 -18.15
N LEU A 770 -38.87 -8.03 -18.39
CA LEU A 770 -40.03 -7.86 -19.26
C LEU A 770 -41.19 -7.31 -18.45
N LEU A 771 -41.49 -6.04 -18.65
CA LEU A 771 -42.49 -5.29 -17.88
C LEU A 771 -43.69 -4.95 -18.78
N PRO A 772 -44.89 -5.49 -18.53
CA PRO A 772 -46.11 -5.06 -19.22
C PRO A 772 -46.43 -3.60 -18.96
N ASP A 773 -47.11 -2.96 -19.91
CA ASP A 773 -47.41 -1.53 -19.83
C ASP A 773 -48.62 -1.19 -18.97
N TYR A 774 -48.47 -1.39 -17.65
CA TYR A 774 -49.54 -1.17 -16.68
C TYR A 774 -49.92 0.30 -16.58
N ASN A 775 -51.20 0.59 -16.82
CA ASN A 775 -51.75 1.94 -16.74
C ASN A 775 -51.96 2.45 -15.29
N ASN A 776 -51.69 1.63 -14.27
CA ASN A 776 -51.97 1.94 -12.87
C ASN A 776 -50.80 1.51 -11.97
N LYS A 777 -50.25 2.47 -11.20
CA LYS A 777 -49.17 2.26 -10.23
C LYS A 777 -49.48 1.18 -9.19
N GLU A 778 -50.69 1.15 -8.63
CA GLU A 778 -51.10 0.15 -7.64
C GLU A 778 -51.14 -1.27 -8.24
N LYS A 779 -51.59 -1.37 -9.50
CA LYS A 779 -51.58 -2.64 -10.24
C LYS A 779 -50.16 -3.12 -10.47
N LEU A 780 -49.25 -2.22 -10.90
CA LEU A 780 -47.83 -2.53 -11.06
C LEU A 780 -47.23 -3.02 -9.73
N ARG A 781 -47.45 -2.29 -8.62
CA ARG A 781 -46.94 -2.68 -7.30
C ARG A 781 -47.39 -4.08 -6.91
N LYS A 782 -48.69 -4.35 -7.03
CA LYS A 782 -49.26 -5.65 -6.64
C LYS A 782 -48.68 -6.79 -7.48
N LEU A 783 -48.65 -6.65 -8.80
CA LEU A 783 -48.18 -7.72 -9.69
C LEU A 783 -46.66 -7.91 -9.59
N LEU A 784 -45.90 -6.83 -9.39
CA LEU A 784 -44.47 -6.90 -9.14
C LEU A 784 -44.18 -7.68 -7.84
N LEU A 785 -44.83 -7.35 -6.73
CA LEU A 785 -44.63 -8.06 -5.46
C LEU A 785 -44.94 -9.56 -5.58
N ILE A 786 -46.04 -9.90 -6.28
CA ILE A 786 -46.39 -11.31 -6.54
C ILE A 786 -45.28 -12.01 -7.34
N SER A 787 -44.71 -11.37 -8.37
CA SER A 787 -43.57 -11.93 -9.11
C SER A 787 -42.35 -12.14 -8.22
N LEU A 788 -42.03 -11.18 -7.34
CA LEU A 788 -40.87 -11.27 -6.46
C LEU A 788 -41.03 -12.39 -5.42
N GLU A 789 -42.22 -12.59 -4.87
CA GLU A 789 -42.50 -13.61 -3.86
C GLU A 789 -42.49 -15.05 -4.41
N HIS A 790 -42.79 -15.25 -5.70
CA HIS A 790 -42.97 -16.58 -6.30
C HIS A 790 -41.88 -17.01 -7.30
N SER A 791 -40.68 -16.44 -7.19
CA SER A 791 -39.60 -16.58 -8.19
C SER A 791 -38.55 -17.68 -7.95
N GLN A 792 -38.83 -18.70 -7.13
CA GLN A 792 -37.83 -19.73 -6.80
C GLN A 792 -37.67 -20.81 -7.88
N GLY A 793 -36.48 -20.84 -8.52
CA GLY A 793 -36.00 -21.91 -9.41
C GLY A 793 -35.91 -21.51 -10.89
N PHE A 794 -34.88 -21.99 -11.60
CA PHE A 794 -34.72 -21.78 -13.05
C PHE A 794 -35.56 -22.76 -13.91
N GLY A 795 -36.19 -23.75 -13.28
CA GLY A 795 -37.06 -24.70 -13.95
C GLY A 795 -38.48 -24.17 -14.12
N LEU A 796 -39.01 -24.25 -15.34
CA LEU A 796 -40.45 -24.16 -15.59
C LEU A 796 -41.11 -25.36 -14.89
N LYS A 797 -41.79 -25.12 -13.76
CA LYS A 797 -42.69 -26.11 -13.14
C LYS A 797 -44.06 -26.10 -13.80
#